data_AF-A0A6P5ZW16-F1
#
_entry.id   AF-A0A6P5ZW16-F1
#
_cell.length_a   1.000
_cell.length_b   1.000
_cell.length_c   1.000
_cell.angle_alpha   90.00
_cell.angle_beta   90.00
_cell.angle_gamma   90.00
#
_symmetry.space_group_name_H-M   'P 1'
#
loop_
_entity.id
_entity.type
_entity.pdbx_description
1 polymer ?
#
loop_
_entity_poly.entity_id
_entity_poly.type
_entity_poly.pdbx_seq_one_letter_code
_entity_poly.pdbx_strand_id
1 'polypeptide(L)'
;MSRRVRRKVAKKGKDDVVSLSYPENEVEDLGPERNGFVDWTSLPDDTVIQLFSCLNYRDRASLSSTCRTWRVLGVSQCLWSSLDLRAHKFDTAMATALASRCVNLQKLRFRGAESADAIIHLQAKKLHEISGDYCRKVTDATLSVIVARHEALESLQLGPDFCERITGDAIKSVAFCCPKLKKLRLSGIRDVFADAINALAKHCPNLIDIGFLDCLNVDEAALGNILSVRFLSVAGTSNMKWGVVSHLWHKLPKLIGLDVSRTDIGSTTVSRLLSSSQSLKVLCALNCPVLEEDTSVSTIKTKGKLLLAHFSYISRGLSSLFAETTKKGRNVFLDWRYSKNKDKNLNEIMTWLECILSYTLLRTAENNPQGLDDFWLKQGAALLLSLMQSSQEDVQERAATGLATFVVIDDENASIDCGRAEAVMRDGGIRLLLNLAKSWREGLQSEAAKAIANLSVNANVAKAVAEEGGINILVGLARSMNRLVAEEAAGGLWNLSVGEEHKAAIAEAGGVKALVDLIFKWSPGGDGVLERAAGALANLAADDKCSIEVAIAGGVHALVMLARNCQFEGVQEQAARALANLAAHGDSNSNNAAVGQEAGALEALVQLTRSPHEGVRQEAAGALWNLSFDDRNREAIAAAGGVEALVTLAQSCSNASPGLQERAAGALWGLSVSEANSIAIGQEGGVAPLIALARSDAEDVHETAAGALWNLAFNHSNALRIVEEGGVPALVHLCSSSVSKMARFMAALALAYMFDERIDKFAPMGTSSESTSKSVSLDGPRRMALKHIEAFILTFSDPQAFAAAAASSAPAALAQVTERARIQEAGHLRCSGAEIGRFVSMLRNSSSILKACAAFALLQFTIPGGRHAVHHASLMQGAGAARVLRSAAAAATAPIEAKIFARIVLRNLEHHQVEPCI
;
A
#
# COMPACT_ATOMS: atom_id res chain seq x y z
N MET A 1 -10.75 39.24 -41.50
CA MET A 1 -11.04 39.35 -42.95
C MET A 1 -11.59 38.02 -43.44
N SER A 2 -12.65 38.09 -44.25
CA SER A 2 -13.42 37.00 -44.83
C SER A 2 -12.66 36.26 -45.95
N ARG A 3 -12.83 34.92 -46.06
CA ARG A 3 -13.26 34.23 -47.30
C ARG A 3 -13.39 32.69 -47.17
N ARG A 4 -14.65 32.23 -47.36
CA ARG A 4 -15.17 31.08 -48.17
C ARG A 4 -14.59 29.67 -47.92
N VAL A 5 -15.36 28.58 -47.84
CA VAL A 5 -16.42 28.14 -48.79
C VAL A 5 -17.47 27.28 -48.07
N ARG A 6 -18.75 27.65 -48.22
CA ARG A 6 -19.91 26.76 -48.05
C ARG A 6 -19.94 25.76 -49.22
N ARG A 7 -20.05 24.46 -48.94
CA ARG A 7 -20.54 23.47 -49.92
C ARG A 7 -21.85 22.86 -49.41
N LYS A 8 -22.95 23.24 -50.07
CA LYS A 8 -24.25 22.55 -50.01
C LYS A 8 -24.10 21.23 -50.78
N VAL A 9 -24.50 20.12 -50.17
CA VAL A 9 -24.98 18.93 -50.89
C VAL A 9 -26.34 18.55 -50.29
N ALA A 10 -27.25 18.21 -51.18
CA ALA A 10 -28.71 18.22 -51.01
C ALA A 10 -29.27 17.06 -50.19
N LYS A 11 -30.45 17.30 -49.61
CA LYS A 11 -31.35 16.30 -49.03
C LYS A 11 -31.77 15.24 -50.07
N LYS A 12 -31.61 13.97 -49.72
CA LYS A 12 -32.57 12.89 -49.98
C LYS A 12 -32.58 11.99 -48.75
N GLY A 13 -33.77 11.79 -48.16
CA GLY A 13 -33.94 11.21 -46.84
C GLY A 13 -33.94 9.68 -46.79
N LYS A 14 -33.59 9.15 -45.63
CA LYS A 14 -34.47 8.42 -44.71
C LYS A 14 -33.76 8.40 -43.35
N ASP A 15 -34.54 8.52 -42.29
CA ASP A 15 -34.08 8.56 -40.90
C ASP A 15 -33.34 7.26 -40.56
N ASP A 16 -32.09 7.38 -40.11
CA ASP A 16 -31.44 6.39 -39.25
C ASP A 16 -30.72 7.12 -38.12
N VAL A 17 -31.14 6.76 -36.91
CA VAL A 17 -30.62 7.25 -35.64
C VAL A 17 -29.18 6.75 -35.50
N VAL A 18 -28.21 7.67 -35.53
CA VAL A 18 -26.81 7.36 -35.21
C VAL A 18 -26.71 7.03 -33.72
N SER A 19 -26.79 5.74 -33.43
CA SER A 19 -26.29 5.13 -32.20
C SER A 19 -24.76 5.19 -32.23
N LEU A 20 -24.15 5.84 -31.23
CA LEU A 20 -22.72 5.67 -30.92
C LEU A 20 -22.53 4.26 -30.32
N SER A 21 -22.61 3.24 -31.19
CA SER A 21 -22.00 1.94 -30.94
C SER A 21 -20.53 2.06 -31.35
N TYR A 22 -19.62 1.80 -30.42
CA TYR A 22 -18.23 1.51 -30.75
C TYR A 22 -18.21 0.36 -31.78
N PRO A 23 -17.63 0.54 -32.97
CA PRO A 23 -17.39 -0.57 -33.86
C PRO A 23 -16.24 -1.39 -33.26
N GLU A 24 -16.53 -2.62 -32.84
CA GLU A 24 -15.57 -3.71 -32.97
C GLU A 24 -15.30 -3.85 -34.47
N ASN A 25 -14.19 -3.28 -34.96
CA ASN A 25 -13.70 -3.56 -36.30
C ASN A 25 -12.32 -4.19 -36.19
N GLU A 26 -12.33 -5.48 -36.51
CA GLU A 26 -11.36 -6.20 -37.34
C GLU A 26 -10.22 -5.33 -37.88
N VAL A 27 -9.01 -5.73 -37.51
CA VAL A 27 -7.75 -5.22 -38.05
C VAL A 27 -7.68 -5.66 -39.51
N GLU A 28 -8.20 -4.84 -40.42
CA GLU A 28 -7.77 -4.90 -41.82
C GLU A 28 -6.30 -4.47 -41.88
N ASP A 29 -5.48 -5.39 -42.37
CA ASP A 29 -4.05 -5.30 -42.63
C ASP A 29 -3.71 -4.06 -43.49
N LEU A 30 -3.31 -2.97 -42.82
CA LEU A 30 -2.65 -1.84 -43.46
C LEU A 30 -1.15 -2.02 -43.28
N GLY A 31 -0.50 -2.40 -44.39
CA GLY A 31 0.93 -2.66 -44.47
C GLY A 31 1.83 -1.51 -43.96
N PRO A 32 3.13 -1.79 -43.78
CA PRO A 32 4.02 -0.93 -43.01
C PRO A 32 4.54 0.20 -43.89
N GLU A 33 3.87 1.37 -43.91
CA GLU A 33 4.49 2.65 -44.26
C GLU A 33 3.52 3.84 -44.11
N ARG A 34 3.55 4.51 -42.94
CA ARG A 34 3.50 5.97 -42.74
C ARG A 34 3.44 6.29 -41.24
N ASN A 35 4.55 6.78 -40.70
CA ASN A 35 4.54 7.59 -39.47
C ASN A 35 3.73 8.86 -39.74
N GLY A 36 2.41 8.79 -39.58
CA GLY A 36 1.50 9.90 -39.79
C GLY A 36 1.53 10.84 -38.59
N PHE A 37 2.42 11.83 -38.61
CA PHE A 37 2.26 13.00 -37.73
C PHE A 37 0.94 13.69 -38.08
N VAL A 38 0.00 13.69 -37.15
CA VAL A 38 -1.24 14.47 -37.27
C VAL A 38 -0.90 15.92 -36.92
N ASP A 39 -0.94 16.81 -37.92
CA ASP A 39 -0.83 18.25 -37.69
C ASP A 39 -2.13 18.76 -37.08
N TRP A 40 -2.13 19.03 -35.77
CA TRP A 40 -3.31 19.52 -35.06
C TRP A 40 -3.83 20.86 -35.62
N THR A 41 -2.98 21.67 -36.27
CA THR A 41 -3.39 22.94 -36.86
C THR A 41 -4.25 22.76 -38.12
N SER A 42 -4.25 21.55 -38.69
CA SER A 42 -5.10 21.17 -39.81
C SER A 42 -6.47 20.61 -39.38
N LEU A 43 -6.66 20.33 -38.08
CA LEU A 43 -7.93 19.84 -37.56
C LEU A 43 -8.96 20.96 -37.49
N PRO A 44 -10.25 20.68 -37.77
CA PRO A 44 -11.32 21.64 -37.55
C PRO A 44 -11.39 22.09 -36.08
N ASP A 45 -11.71 23.37 -35.87
CA ASP A 45 -11.86 23.95 -34.52
C ASP A 45 -12.77 23.12 -33.61
N ASP A 46 -13.88 22.58 -34.14
CA ASP A 46 -14.81 21.72 -33.40
C ASP A 46 -14.15 20.43 -32.91
N THR A 47 -13.27 19.83 -33.73
CA THR A 47 -12.49 18.64 -33.37
C THR A 47 -11.47 18.96 -32.29
N VAL A 48 -10.77 20.09 -32.41
CA VAL A 48 -9.80 20.54 -31.41
C VAL A 48 -10.49 20.86 -30.08
N ILE A 49 -11.66 21.51 -30.12
CA ILE A 49 -12.49 21.75 -28.95
C ILE A 49 -12.94 20.43 -28.32
N GLN A 50 -13.32 19.42 -29.12
CA GLN A 50 -13.68 18.11 -28.61
C GLN A 50 -12.49 17.43 -27.90
N LEU A 51 -11.27 17.55 -28.45
CA LEU A 51 -10.05 17.08 -27.78
C LEU A 51 -9.79 17.84 -26.47
N PHE A 52 -9.95 19.16 -26.46
CA PHE A 52 -9.81 19.97 -25.25
C PHE A 52 -10.85 19.61 -24.17
N SER A 53 -12.03 19.13 -24.57
CA SER A 53 -13.05 18.68 -23.62
C SER A 53 -12.62 17.45 -22.81
N CYS A 54 -11.64 16.69 -23.30
CA CYS A 54 -11.05 15.54 -22.59
C CYS A 54 -10.02 15.95 -21.53
N LEU A 55 -9.55 17.20 -21.52
CA LEU A 55 -8.63 17.71 -20.51
C LEU A 55 -9.37 18.04 -19.21
N ASN A 56 -8.71 18.04 -18.05
CA ASN A 56 -9.30 18.59 -16.83
C ASN A 56 -9.41 20.12 -16.90
N TYR A 57 -10.14 20.73 -15.96
CA TYR A 57 -10.41 22.17 -16.01
C TYR A 57 -9.15 23.02 -15.88
N ARG A 58 -8.12 22.56 -15.16
CA ARG A 58 -6.87 23.28 -14.97
C ARG A 58 -6.06 23.31 -16.26
N ASP A 59 -5.98 22.18 -16.94
CA ASP A 59 -5.30 22.05 -18.22
C ASP A 59 -6.05 22.83 -19.30
N ARG A 60 -7.40 22.74 -19.33
CA ARG A 60 -8.25 23.59 -20.19
C ARG A 60 -7.99 25.08 -19.95
N ALA A 61 -7.86 25.51 -18.69
CA ALA A 61 -7.58 26.90 -18.36
C ALA A 61 -6.17 27.32 -18.85
N SER A 62 -5.21 26.41 -18.72
CA SER A 62 -3.81 26.60 -19.11
C SER A 62 -3.60 26.63 -20.62
N LEU A 63 -4.50 26.02 -21.42
CA LEU A 63 -4.43 26.09 -22.90
C LEU A 63 -4.25 27.53 -23.42
N SER A 64 -4.87 28.50 -22.73
CA SER A 64 -4.84 29.91 -23.13
C SER A 64 -3.47 30.59 -23.05
N SER A 65 -2.49 29.98 -22.36
CA SER A 65 -1.12 30.47 -22.26
C SER A 65 -0.20 29.95 -23.37
N THR A 66 -0.62 28.93 -24.13
CA THR A 66 0.24 28.24 -25.10
C THR A 66 0.40 29.02 -26.41
N CYS A 67 -0.69 29.35 -27.09
CA CYS A 67 -0.70 30.09 -28.35
C CYS A 67 -1.99 30.88 -28.56
N ARG A 68 -2.00 31.77 -29.56
CA ARG A 68 -3.18 32.60 -29.87
C ARG A 68 -4.40 31.78 -30.28
N THR A 69 -4.22 30.73 -31.07
CA THR A 69 -5.31 29.85 -31.53
C THR A 69 -5.95 29.12 -30.36
N TRP A 70 -5.16 28.47 -29.51
CA TRP A 70 -5.67 27.76 -28.32
C TRP A 70 -6.27 28.70 -27.29
N ARG A 71 -5.80 29.96 -27.20
CA ARG A 71 -6.47 30.98 -26.40
C ARG A 71 -7.88 31.27 -26.89
N VAL A 72 -8.10 31.34 -28.19
CA VAL A 72 -9.45 31.55 -28.76
C VAL A 72 -10.33 30.33 -28.53
N LEU A 73 -9.82 29.13 -28.85
CA LEU A 73 -10.58 27.88 -28.72
C LEU A 73 -10.86 27.49 -27.26
N GLY A 74 -9.89 27.70 -26.37
CA GLY A 74 -9.98 27.35 -24.94
C GLY A 74 -10.99 28.20 -24.15
N VAL A 75 -11.44 29.34 -24.69
CA VAL A 75 -12.49 30.17 -24.11
C VAL A 75 -13.89 29.74 -24.59
N SER A 76 -13.97 28.78 -25.52
CA SER A 76 -15.25 28.31 -26.05
C SER A 76 -16.20 27.83 -24.94
N GLN A 77 -17.45 28.28 -24.99
CA GLN A 77 -18.45 28.05 -23.93
C GLN A 77 -18.75 26.56 -23.71
N CYS A 78 -18.63 25.73 -24.75
CA CYS A 78 -18.88 24.30 -24.65
C CYS A 78 -17.86 23.56 -23.75
N LEU A 79 -16.64 24.10 -23.59
CA LEU A 79 -15.60 23.53 -22.72
C LEU A 79 -15.88 23.75 -21.23
N TRP A 80 -16.75 24.72 -20.91
CA TRP A 80 -17.02 25.20 -19.56
C TRP A 80 -18.50 25.05 -19.18
N SER A 81 -19.26 24.25 -19.94
CA SER A 81 -20.67 23.94 -19.67
C SER A 81 -20.83 22.96 -18.50
N SER A 82 -19.80 22.16 -18.22
CA SER A 82 -19.73 21.22 -17.10
C SER A 82 -18.37 21.32 -16.44
N LEU A 83 -18.35 21.36 -15.11
CA LEU A 83 -17.13 21.49 -14.31
C LEU A 83 -17.17 20.49 -13.16
N ASP A 84 -16.15 19.63 -13.09
CA ASP A 84 -15.92 18.75 -11.95
C ASP A 84 -14.71 19.28 -11.18
N LEU A 85 -14.95 19.67 -9.92
CA LEU A 85 -13.97 20.29 -9.04
C LEU A 85 -13.46 19.33 -7.95
N ARG A 86 -13.88 18.07 -7.94
CA ARG A 86 -13.62 17.16 -6.82
C ARG A 86 -12.14 16.76 -6.67
N ALA A 87 -11.40 16.79 -7.78
CA ALA A 87 -9.99 16.35 -7.86
C ALA A 87 -8.96 17.35 -7.30
N HIS A 88 -9.35 18.61 -7.13
CA HIS A 88 -8.42 19.69 -6.88
C HIS A 88 -8.94 20.62 -5.80
N LYS A 89 -8.03 21.22 -5.03
CA LYS A 89 -8.40 22.28 -4.10
C LYS A 89 -9.04 23.42 -4.89
N PHE A 90 -10.30 23.70 -4.59
CA PHE A 90 -11.06 24.77 -5.20
C PHE A 90 -11.36 25.84 -4.15
N ASP A 91 -10.56 26.89 -4.15
CA ASP A 91 -10.69 28.02 -3.24
C ASP A 91 -11.23 29.27 -3.96
N THR A 92 -11.45 30.35 -3.20
CA THR A 92 -11.94 31.62 -3.71
C THR A 92 -11.05 32.21 -4.82
N ALA A 93 -9.73 32.02 -4.74
CA ALA A 93 -8.80 32.52 -5.74
C ALA A 93 -8.98 31.79 -7.07
N MET A 94 -9.07 30.46 -7.03
CA MET A 94 -9.36 29.63 -8.19
C MET A 94 -10.74 29.94 -8.79
N ALA A 95 -11.76 30.08 -7.94
CA ALA A 95 -13.11 30.43 -8.37
C ALA A 95 -13.14 31.77 -9.10
N THR A 96 -12.42 32.76 -8.60
CA THR A 96 -12.30 34.09 -9.24
C THR A 96 -11.57 34.00 -10.58
N ALA A 97 -10.53 33.18 -10.68
CA ALA A 97 -9.80 32.96 -11.92
C ALA A 97 -10.67 32.28 -13.00
N LEU A 98 -11.61 31.40 -12.61
CA LEU A 98 -12.50 30.68 -13.51
C LEU A 98 -13.81 31.43 -13.83
N ALA A 99 -14.19 32.43 -13.03
CA ALA A 99 -15.48 33.12 -13.12
C ALA A 99 -15.85 33.60 -14.54
N SER A 100 -14.92 34.19 -15.28
CA SER A 100 -15.17 34.71 -16.64
C SER A 100 -15.37 33.60 -17.68
N ARG A 101 -14.84 32.39 -17.45
CA ARG A 101 -14.96 31.24 -18.35
C ARG A 101 -16.24 30.44 -18.10
N CYS A 102 -16.70 30.43 -16.85
CA CYS A 102 -17.83 29.62 -16.38
C CYS A 102 -19.18 30.34 -16.38
N VAL A 103 -19.33 31.46 -17.10
CA VAL A 103 -20.58 32.26 -17.12
C VAL A 103 -21.80 31.46 -17.59
N ASN A 104 -21.60 30.50 -18.51
CA ASN A 104 -22.64 29.59 -19.02
C ASN A 104 -22.55 28.18 -18.43
N LEU A 105 -21.90 28.01 -17.29
CA LEU A 105 -21.82 26.71 -16.60
C LEU A 105 -23.23 26.20 -16.27
N GLN A 106 -23.49 24.95 -16.63
CA GLN A 106 -24.78 24.27 -16.47
C GLN A 106 -24.71 23.16 -15.43
N LYS A 107 -23.57 22.48 -15.31
CA LYS A 107 -23.35 21.38 -14.38
C LYS A 107 -22.11 21.61 -13.54
N LEU A 108 -22.22 21.38 -12.24
CA LEU A 108 -21.13 21.57 -11.30
C LEU A 108 -21.09 20.43 -10.31
N ARG A 109 -19.93 19.78 -10.21
CA ARG A 109 -19.61 18.87 -9.12
C ARG A 109 -18.52 19.44 -8.24
N PHE A 110 -18.64 19.27 -6.93
CA PHE A 110 -17.67 19.76 -5.97
C PHE A 110 -17.51 18.80 -4.78
N ARG A 111 -16.42 18.97 -4.04
CA ARG A 111 -16.13 18.19 -2.83
C ARG A 111 -15.81 19.12 -1.66
N GLY A 112 -16.45 18.88 -0.52
CA GLY A 112 -16.15 19.60 0.72
C GLY A 112 -16.74 21.01 0.81
N ALA A 113 -16.74 21.54 2.04
CA ALA A 113 -17.33 22.84 2.35
C ALA A 113 -16.53 24.03 1.80
N GLU A 114 -15.19 23.96 1.77
CA GLU A 114 -14.37 25.04 1.20
C GLU A 114 -14.72 25.28 -0.27
N SER A 115 -14.88 24.19 -1.04
CA SER A 115 -15.32 24.28 -2.43
C SER A 115 -16.72 24.88 -2.51
N ALA A 116 -17.65 24.44 -1.66
CA ALA A 116 -19.02 24.96 -1.61
C ALA A 116 -19.04 26.49 -1.39
N ASP A 117 -18.25 26.98 -0.44
CA ASP A 117 -18.11 28.41 -0.16
C ASP A 117 -17.50 29.17 -1.35
N ALA A 118 -16.57 28.55 -2.09
CA ALA A 118 -15.94 29.15 -3.25
C ALA A 118 -16.87 29.22 -4.50
N ILE A 119 -17.87 28.34 -4.63
CA ILE A 119 -18.78 28.27 -5.80
C ILE A 119 -19.49 29.60 -6.06
N ILE A 120 -19.79 30.34 -4.99
CA ILE A 120 -20.47 31.64 -5.08
C ILE A 120 -19.67 32.66 -5.90
N HIS A 121 -18.38 32.43 -6.17
CA HIS A 121 -17.54 33.31 -6.97
C HIS A 121 -17.52 32.99 -8.47
N LEU A 122 -18.08 31.86 -8.93
CA LEU A 122 -18.01 31.41 -10.34
C LEU A 122 -18.86 32.21 -11.35
N GLN A 123 -19.65 33.20 -10.90
CA GLN A 123 -20.57 34.01 -11.73
C GLN A 123 -21.55 33.22 -12.64
N ALA A 124 -21.70 31.91 -12.40
CA ALA A 124 -22.51 30.99 -13.19
C ALA A 124 -24.01 31.18 -12.91
N LYS A 125 -24.72 31.95 -13.74
CA LYS A 125 -26.16 32.21 -13.54
C LYS A 125 -27.08 31.15 -14.17
N LYS A 126 -26.54 30.25 -14.99
CA LYS A 126 -27.32 29.24 -15.74
C LYS A 126 -27.13 27.82 -15.21
N LEU A 127 -26.80 27.71 -13.91
CA LEU A 127 -26.53 26.41 -13.32
C LEU A 127 -27.84 25.61 -13.16
N HIS A 128 -27.87 24.43 -13.75
CA HIS A 128 -29.02 23.51 -13.77
C HIS A 128 -28.82 22.32 -12.83
N GLU A 129 -27.58 21.91 -12.62
CA GLU A 129 -27.23 20.74 -11.82
C GLU A 129 -26.06 21.05 -10.90
N ILE A 130 -26.28 20.80 -9.60
CA ILE A 130 -25.25 20.87 -8.56
C ILE A 130 -25.21 19.52 -7.85
N SER A 131 -24.03 18.92 -7.80
CA SER A 131 -23.74 17.72 -7.00
C SER A 131 -22.56 17.98 -6.07
N GLY A 132 -22.68 17.60 -4.81
CA GLY A 132 -21.65 17.81 -3.79
C GLY A 132 -21.43 16.59 -2.91
N ASP A 133 -20.17 16.17 -2.80
CA ASP A 133 -19.73 15.06 -1.93
C ASP A 133 -18.95 15.61 -0.73
N TYR A 134 -18.80 14.84 0.36
CA TYR A 134 -18.09 15.25 1.58
C TYR A 134 -18.58 16.57 2.18
N CYS A 135 -19.89 16.80 2.12
CA CYS A 135 -20.53 18.06 2.49
C CYS A 135 -20.82 18.21 4.00
N ARG A 136 -20.23 17.40 4.88
CA ARG A 136 -20.52 17.39 6.33
C ARG A 136 -20.37 18.76 7.02
N LYS A 137 -19.46 19.59 6.51
CA LYS A 137 -19.20 20.94 7.04
C LYS A 137 -20.04 22.04 6.38
N VAL A 138 -20.79 21.74 5.31
CA VAL A 138 -21.65 22.72 4.60
C VAL A 138 -22.80 23.11 5.51
N THR A 139 -23.07 24.41 5.61
CA THR A 139 -24.08 24.98 6.50
C THR A 139 -25.30 25.48 5.74
N ASP A 140 -26.38 25.76 6.46
CA ASP A 140 -27.57 26.43 5.90
C ASP A 140 -27.24 27.75 5.21
N ALA A 141 -26.33 28.54 5.78
CA ALA A 141 -25.91 29.81 5.20
C ALA A 141 -25.23 29.60 3.84
N THR A 142 -24.26 28.67 3.77
CA THR A 142 -23.58 28.32 2.52
C THR A 142 -24.59 27.86 1.46
N LEU A 143 -25.45 26.91 1.79
CA LEU A 143 -26.42 26.37 0.83
C LEU A 143 -27.43 27.43 0.38
N SER A 144 -27.94 28.25 1.31
CA SER A 144 -28.89 29.33 1.00
C SER A 144 -28.31 30.36 0.03
N VAL A 145 -27.03 30.73 0.21
CA VAL A 145 -26.35 31.65 -0.71
C VAL A 145 -26.16 31.00 -2.09
N ILE A 146 -25.80 29.72 -2.16
CA ILE A 146 -25.66 29.01 -3.43
C ILE A 146 -26.98 29.00 -4.20
N VAL A 147 -28.09 28.58 -3.57
CA VAL A 147 -29.39 28.47 -4.25
C VAL A 147 -29.99 29.83 -4.60
N ALA A 148 -29.79 30.86 -3.77
CA ALA A 148 -30.28 32.21 -4.05
C ALA A 148 -29.65 32.82 -5.32
N ARG A 149 -28.48 32.34 -5.76
CA ARG A 149 -27.84 32.82 -7.00
C ARG A 149 -28.22 32.00 -8.23
N HIS A 150 -28.89 30.86 -8.06
CA HIS A 150 -29.04 29.83 -9.08
C HIS A 150 -30.50 29.41 -9.24
N GLU A 151 -31.38 30.36 -9.56
CA GLU A 151 -32.83 30.14 -9.72
C GLU A 151 -33.22 29.15 -10.84
N ALA A 152 -32.28 28.88 -11.77
CA ALA A 152 -32.46 27.94 -12.88
C ALA A 152 -32.17 26.48 -12.51
N LEU A 153 -31.88 26.19 -11.24
CA LEU A 153 -31.51 24.87 -10.76
C LEU A 153 -32.65 23.87 -10.96
N GLU A 154 -32.34 22.76 -11.62
CA GLU A 154 -33.25 21.64 -11.85
C GLU A 154 -32.90 20.42 -11.00
N SER A 155 -31.63 20.27 -10.61
CA SER A 155 -31.15 19.14 -9.80
C SER A 155 -30.17 19.61 -8.74
N LEU A 156 -30.46 19.27 -7.48
CA LEU A 156 -29.57 19.48 -6.34
C LEU A 156 -29.35 18.15 -5.62
N GLN A 157 -28.09 17.74 -5.51
CA GLN A 157 -27.68 16.54 -4.80
C GLN A 157 -26.54 16.86 -3.84
N LEU A 158 -26.71 16.54 -2.55
CA LEU A 158 -25.67 16.65 -1.53
C LEU A 158 -25.60 15.34 -0.74
N GLY A 159 -24.44 14.68 -0.77
CA GLY A 159 -24.22 13.35 -0.23
C GLY A 159 -23.45 12.48 -1.23
N PRO A 160 -22.89 11.33 -0.80
CA PRO A 160 -23.47 10.47 0.23
C PRO A 160 -23.17 10.90 1.68
N ASP A 161 -22.10 11.62 1.97
CA ASP A 161 -21.73 11.96 3.36
C ASP A 161 -22.82 12.72 4.14
N PHE A 162 -22.82 12.53 5.46
CA PHE A 162 -23.84 13.09 6.33
C PHE A 162 -23.76 14.62 6.39
N CYS A 163 -24.78 15.31 5.87
CA CYS A 163 -24.89 16.77 5.89
C CYS A 163 -25.52 17.29 7.20
N GLU A 164 -24.89 16.97 8.34
CA GLU A 164 -25.43 17.19 9.70
C GLU A 164 -25.71 18.67 10.05
N ARG A 165 -25.10 19.60 9.31
CA ARG A 165 -25.22 21.05 9.51
C ARG A 165 -26.24 21.72 8.58
N ILE A 166 -26.92 20.93 7.73
CA ILE A 166 -28.03 21.38 6.90
C ILE A 166 -29.33 21.07 7.65
N THR A 167 -30.24 22.04 7.73
CA THR A 167 -31.52 21.94 8.41
C THR A 167 -32.70 22.25 7.48
N GLY A 168 -33.92 22.16 8.01
CA GLY A 168 -35.15 22.54 7.31
C GLY A 168 -35.14 23.98 6.76
N ASP A 169 -34.38 24.91 7.36
CA ASP A 169 -34.32 26.29 6.89
C ASP A 169 -33.57 26.45 5.55
N ALA A 170 -32.53 25.64 5.33
CA ALA A 170 -31.91 25.56 4.00
C ALA A 170 -32.83 24.90 2.97
N ILE A 171 -33.59 23.88 3.37
CA ILE A 171 -34.57 23.24 2.47
C ILE A 171 -35.67 24.23 2.05
N LYS A 172 -36.14 25.08 2.99
CA LYS A 172 -37.05 26.19 2.65
C LYS A 172 -36.41 27.17 1.68
N SER A 173 -35.15 27.53 1.91
CA SER A 173 -34.40 28.43 1.02
C SER A 173 -34.26 27.85 -0.39
N VAL A 174 -33.99 26.54 -0.50
CA VAL A 174 -34.00 25.80 -1.78
C VAL A 174 -35.38 25.91 -2.43
N ALA A 175 -36.46 25.67 -1.68
CA ALA A 175 -37.82 25.74 -2.20
C ALA A 175 -38.17 27.13 -2.76
N PHE A 176 -37.83 28.19 -2.03
CA PHE A 176 -38.12 29.57 -2.43
C PHE A 176 -37.26 30.05 -3.60
N CYS A 177 -36.00 29.64 -3.66
CA CYS A 177 -35.06 30.14 -4.67
C CYS A 177 -35.07 29.33 -5.97
N CYS A 178 -35.47 28.05 -5.94
CA CYS A 178 -35.34 27.13 -7.08
C CYS A 178 -36.71 26.60 -7.56
N PRO A 179 -37.56 27.42 -8.20
CA PRO A 179 -38.91 27.00 -8.63
C PRO A 179 -38.90 25.97 -9.78
N LYS A 180 -37.76 25.82 -10.48
CA LYS A 180 -37.56 24.86 -11.58
C LYS A 180 -37.05 23.49 -11.11
N LEU A 181 -36.89 23.29 -9.80
CA LEU A 181 -36.33 22.07 -9.24
C LEU A 181 -37.17 20.84 -9.61
N LYS A 182 -36.48 19.83 -10.15
CA LYS A 182 -37.03 18.53 -10.56
C LYS A 182 -36.52 17.39 -9.69
N LYS A 183 -35.27 17.49 -9.23
CA LYS A 183 -34.61 16.48 -8.38
C LYS A 183 -33.98 17.15 -7.16
N LEU A 184 -34.29 16.64 -5.97
CA LEU A 184 -33.67 17.03 -4.71
C LEU A 184 -33.25 15.79 -3.95
N ARG A 185 -31.95 15.61 -3.72
CA ARG A 185 -31.43 14.52 -2.89
C ARG A 185 -30.46 15.04 -1.85
N LEU A 186 -30.77 14.85 -0.58
CA LEU A 186 -29.95 15.29 0.54
C LEU A 186 -29.73 14.09 1.47
N SER A 187 -28.48 13.88 1.90
CA SER A 187 -28.12 12.78 2.79
C SER A 187 -27.67 13.25 4.18
N GLY A 188 -28.04 12.50 5.23
CA GLY A 188 -27.63 12.73 6.61
C GLY A 188 -28.12 14.04 7.24
N ILE A 189 -29.28 14.52 6.83
CA ILE A 189 -29.95 15.63 7.52
C ILE A 189 -30.60 15.08 8.79
N ARG A 190 -30.41 15.79 9.91
CA ARG A 190 -30.98 15.36 11.20
C ARG A 190 -32.51 15.40 11.15
N ASP A 191 -33.09 16.57 10.89
CA ASP A 191 -34.54 16.76 10.98
C ASP A 191 -35.09 17.47 9.74
N VAL A 192 -36.07 16.85 9.09
CA VAL A 192 -36.81 17.40 7.94
C VAL A 192 -38.30 17.51 8.30
N PHE A 193 -38.69 18.65 8.84
CA PHE A 193 -40.05 18.89 9.32
C PHE A 193 -41.05 19.28 8.21
N ALA A 194 -42.34 19.23 8.55
CA ALA A 194 -43.44 19.49 7.64
C ALA A 194 -43.39 20.86 6.95
N ASP A 195 -42.94 21.91 7.64
CA ASP A 195 -42.89 23.27 7.10
C ASP A 195 -41.93 23.39 5.91
N ALA A 196 -40.75 22.77 6.00
CA ALA A 196 -39.78 22.71 4.91
C ALA A 196 -40.30 21.88 3.73
N ILE A 197 -40.92 20.72 4.00
CA ILE A 197 -41.47 19.86 2.95
C ILE A 197 -42.67 20.53 2.24
N ASN A 198 -43.56 21.17 3.00
CA ASN A 198 -44.69 21.89 2.43
C ASN A 198 -44.25 23.11 1.63
N ALA A 199 -43.12 23.75 1.98
CA ALA A 199 -42.51 24.78 1.16
C ALA A 199 -42.08 24.23 -0.21
N LEU A 200 -41.43 23.06 -0.26
CA LEU A 200 -41.10 22.37 -1.52
C LEU A 200 -42.36 22.06 -2.34
N ALA A 201 -43.40 21.52 -1.70
CA ALA A 201 -44.67 21.20 -2.36
C ALA A 201 -45.32 22.43 -3.01
N LYS A 202 -45.22 23.59 -2.35
CA LYS A 202 -45.83 24.84 -2.79
C LYS A 202 -45.01 25.56 -3.86
N HIS A 203 -43.69 25.58 -3.75
CA HIS A 203 -42.82 26.42 -4.57
C HIS A 203 -42.08 25.66 -5.68
N CYS A 204 -42.01 24.32 -5.64
CA CYS A 204 -41.37 23.48 -6.64
C CYS A 204 -42.37 22.52 -7.32
N PRO A 205 -43.28 23.00 -8.18
CA PRO A 205 -44.37 22.19 -8.76
C PRO A 205 -43.90 21.08 -9.71
N ASN A 206 -42.65 21.15 -10.18
CA ASN A 206 -42.04 20.19 -11.10
C ASN A 206 -41.15 19.16 -10.39
N LEU A 207 -41.18 19.12 -9.05
CA LEU A 207 -40.35 18.21 -8.26
C LEU A 207 -40.83 16.76 -8.43
N ILE A 208 -40.04 15.94 -9.11
CA ILE A 208 -40.37 14.56 -9.50
C ILE A 208 -39.56 13.50 -8.74
N ASP A 209 -38.34 13.81 -8.30
CA ASP A 209 -37.44 12.90 -7.58
C ASP A 209 -37.01 13.56 -6.27
N ILE A 210 -37.36 12.92 -5.15
CA ILE A 210 -37.02 13.39 -3.81
C ILE A 210 -36.29 12.26 -3.08
N GLY A 211 -35.13 12.58 -2.52
CA GLY A 211 -34.37 11.70 -1.64
C GLY A 211 -34.01 12.42 -0.35
N PHE A 212 -34.55 11.96 0.78
CA PHE A 212 -34.05 12.31 2.11
C PHE A 212 -33.39 11.05 2.67
N LEU A 213 -32.09 10.93 2.42
CA LEU A 213 -31.32 9.70 2.64
C LEU A 213 -30.61 9.75 3.99
N ASP A 214 -30.51 8.62 4.67
CA ASP A 214 -29.79 8.48 5.94
C ASP A 214 -30.16 9.58 6.98
N CYS A 215 -31.41 10.05 6.97
CA CYS A 215 -31.90 11.13 7.84
C CYS A 215 -32.37 10.60 9.21
N LEU A 216 -32.34 11.41 10.26
CA LEU A 216 -32.80 10.94 11.58
C LEU A 216 -34.34 11.02 11.72
N ASN A 217 -34.95 12.13 11.30
CA ASN A 217 -36.40 12.33 11.32
C ASN A 217 -36.87 13.02 10.03
N VAL A 218 -37.91 12.48 9.39
CA VAL A 218 -38.55 13.08 8.21
C VAL A 218 -40.05 13.04 8.39
N ASP A 219 -40.74 14.16 8.19
CA ASP A 219 -42.19 14.22 8.33
C ASP A 219 -42.91 13.46 7.19
N GLU A 220 -43.37 12.25 7.50
CA GLU A 220 -44.03 11.37 6.54
C GLU A 220 -45.34 11.93 5.99
N ALA A 221 -46.05 12.75 6.79
CA ALA A 221 -47.35 13.28 6.42
C ALA A 221 -47.20 14.38 5.37
N ALA A 222 -46.23 15.28 5.57
CA ALA A 222 -45.91 16.33 4.63
C ALA A 222 -45.38 15.78 3.29
N LEU A 223 -44.57 14.71 3.31
CA LEU A 223 -44.16 14.02 2.07
C LEU A 223 -45.37 13.51 1.26
N GLY A 224 -46.41 13.06 1.96
CA GLY A 224 -47.68 12.65 1.34
C GLY A 224 -48.44 13.76 0.62
N ASN A 225 -48.07 15.03 0.81
CA ASN A 225 -48.70 16.19 0.16
C ASN A 225 -48.03 16.60 -1.16
N ILE A 226 -46.87 16.03 -1.51
CA ILE A 226 -46.14 16.41 -2.74
C ILE A 226 -46.69 15.65 -3.96
N LEU A 227 -47.81 16.13 -4.50
CA LEU A 227 -48.55 15.44 -5.57
C LEU A 227 -47.77 15.26 -6.89
N SER A 228 -46.68 16.02 -7.09
CA SER A 228 -45.81 15.94 -8.26
C SER A 228 -44.83 14.77 -8.23
N VAL A 229 -44.55 14.19 -7.06
CA VAL A 229 -43.48 13.20 -6.86
C VAL A 229 -43.75 11.91 -7.64
N ARG A 230 -42.72 11.45 -8.35
CA ARG A 230 -42.72 10.19 -9.09
C ARG A 230 -41.80 9.17 -8.47
N PHE A 231 -40.69 9.64 -7.91
CA PHE A 231 -39.68 8.81 -7.27
C PHE A 231 -39.38 9.38 -5.89
N LEU A 232 -39.56 8.56 -4.87
CA LEU A 232 -39.32 8.93 -3.48
C LEU A 232 -38.33 7.94 -2.85
N SER A 233 -37.28 8.44 -2.21
CA SER A 233 -36.40 7.64 -1.37
C SER A 233 -36.28 8.25 0.01
N VAL A 234 -36.49 7.40 1.02
CA VAL A 234 -36.21 7.69 2.43
C VAL A 234 -35.22 6.66 3.00
N ALA A 235 -34.38 6.07 2.14
CA ALA A 235 -33.50 4.98 2.54
C ALA A 235 -32.54 5.40 3.66
N GLY A 236 -32.34 4.52 4.64
CA GLY A 236 -31.54 4.78 5.84
C GLY A 236 -32.19 5.73 6.85
N THR A 237 -33.40 6.23 6.58
CA THR A 237 -34.08 7.14 7.52
C THR A 237 -34.59 6.39 8.74
N SER A 238 -34.32 6.95 9.92
CA SER A 238 -34.78 6.40 11.20
C SER A 238 -36.12 7.02 11.66
N ASN A 239 -36.75 6.44 12.68
CA ASN A 239 -37.95 6.97 13.35
C ASN A 239 -39.18 7.24 12.45
N MET A 240 -39.30 6.54 11.33
CA MET A 240 -40.42 6.70 10.40
C MET A 240 -41.71 6.12 10.99
N LYS A 241 -42.81 6.90 10.99
CA LYS A 241 -44.11 6.39 11.45
C LYS A 241 -44.83 5.66 10.31
N TRP A 242 -44.46 4.40 10.09
CA TRP A 242 -44.99 3.58 8.98
C TRP A 242 -46.51 3.40 8.98
N GLY A 243 -47.16 3.47 10.15
CA GLY A 243 -48.62 3.49 10.25
C GLY A 243 -49.23 4.65 9.46
N VAL A 244 -48.68 5.86 9.62
CA VAL A 244 -49.11 7.07 8.90
C VAL A 244 -48.80 6.96 7.41
N VAL A 245 -47.57 6.55 7.06
CA VAL A 245 -47.14 6.31 5.67
C VAL A 245 -48.13 5.42 4.92
N SER A 246 -48.54 4.31 5.56
CA SER A 246 -49.45 3.31 4.98
C SER A 246 -50.81 3.90 4.54
N HIS A 247 -51.25 4.99 5.17
CA HIS A 247 -52.54 5.65 4.91
C HIS A 247 -52.44 6.87 3.97
N LEU A 248 -51.25 7.39 3.73
CA LEU A 248 -51.05 8.61 2.94
C LEU A 248 -50.38 8.34 1.59
N TRP A 249 -49.26 7.61 1.56
CA TRP A 249 -48.42 7.55 0.35
C TRP A 249 -49.05 6.72 -0.77
N HIS A 250 -49.95 5.79 -0.47
CA HIS A 250 -50.70 5.07 -1.50
C HIS A 250 -51.61 6.00 -2.33
N LYS A 251 -51.95 7.18 -1.82
CA LYS A 251 -52.80 8.20 -2.49
C LYS A 251 -52.00 9.12 -3.41
N LEU A 252 -50.67 9.05 -3.40
CA LEU A 252 -49.83 9.89 -4.27
C LEU A 252 -50.09 9.50 -5.75
N PRO A 253 -50.63 10.43 -6.56
CA PRO A 253 -51.20 10.07 -7.87
C PRO A 253 -50.13 9.71 -8.90
N LYS A 254 -48.88 10.14 -8.71
CA LYS A 254 -47.78 9.99 -9.67
C LYS A 254 -46.62 9.12 -9.17
N LEU A 255 -46.69 8.59 -7.94
CA LEU A 255 -45.60 7.82 -7.33
C LEU A 255 -45.40 6.49 -8.08
N ILE A 256 -44.27 6.34 -8.76
CA ILE A 256 -43.89 5.16 -9.56
C ILE A 256 -42.89 4.29 -8.80
N GLY A 257 -41.87 4.91 -8.20
CA GLY A 257 -40.80 4.21 -7.48
C GLY A 257 -40.70 4.70 -6.03
N LEU A 258 -40.61 3.76 -5.10
CA LEU A 258 -40.42 4.04 -3.68
C LEU A 258 -39.22 3.26 -3.14
N ASP A 259 -38.29 3.94 -2.50
CA ASP A 259 -37.15 3.32 -1.84
C ASP A 259 -37.18 3.61 -0.33
N VAL A 260 -37.25 2.53 0.43
CA VAL A 260 -37.31 2.47 1.90
C VAL A 260 -36.24 1.52 2.43
N SER A 261 -35.19 1.24 1.64
CA SER A 261 -34.09 0.37 2.02
C SER A 261 -33.39 0.88 3.29
N ARG A 262 -32.86 -0.02 4.12
CA ARG A 262 -32.20 0.33 5.41
C ARG A 262 -33.12 1.06 6.40
N THR A 263 -34.41 0.74 6.42
CA THR A 263 -35.37 1.26 7.40
C THR A 263 -36.04 0.14 8.19
N ASP A 264 -36.85 0.48 9.19
CA ASP A 264 -37.62 -0.44 10.02
C ASP A 264 -39.04 -0.75 9.46
N ILE A 265 -39.27 -0.55 8.16
CA ILE A 265 -40.57 -0.84 7.53
C ILE A 265 -40.95 -2.32 7.68
N GLY A 266 -42.20 -2.61 8.06
CA GLY A 266 -42.74 -3.97 8.16
C GLY A 266 -43.54 -4.44 6.94
N SER A 267 -43.77 -5.75 6.85
CA SER A 267 -44.48 -6.45 5.75
C SER A 267 -45.90 -5.94 5.51
N THR A 268 -46.61 -5.54 6.57
CA THR A 268 -48.00 -5.04 6.51
C THR A 268 -48.08 -3.72 5.75
N THR A 269 -47.17 -2.80 6.03
CA THR A 269 -47.05 -1.50 5.34
C THR A 269 -46.66 -1.71 3.88
N VAL A 270 -45.66 -2.54 3.60
CA VAL A 270 -45.24 -2.90 2.23
C VAL A 270 -46.41 -3.46 1.43
N SER A 271 -47.12 -4.43 2.00
CA SER A 271 -48.29 -5.06 1.37
C SER A 271 -49.41 -4.06 1.09
N ARG A 272 -49.67 -3.12 2.02
CA ARG A 272 -50.69 -2.08 1.83
C ARG A 272 -50.29 -1.10 0.73
N LEU A 273 -49.05 -0.62 0.71
CA LEU A 273 -48.55 0.29 -0.32
C LEU A 273 -48.63 -0.35 -1.72
N LEU A 274 -48.22 -1.61 -1.84
CA LEU A 274 -48.26 -2.34 -3.10
C LEU A 274 -49.69 -2.65 -3.56
N SER A 275 -50.61 -2.98 -2.66
CA SER A 275 -51.99 -3.33 -3.01
C SER A 275 -52.90 -2.11 -3.27
N SER A 276 -52.70 -1.03 -2.51
CA SER A 276 -53.62 0.12 -2.49
C SER A 276 -53.19 1.25 -3.44
N SER A 277 -51.90 1.37 -3.75
CA SER A 277 -51.43 2.37 -4.71
C SER A 277 -51.77 1.96 -6.15
N GLN A 278 -52.27 2.89 -6.97
CA GLN A 278 -52.52 2.62 -8.39
C GLN A 278 -51.29 2.95 -9.28
N SER A 279 -50.49 3.92 -8.85
CA SER A 279 -49.35 4.47 -9.57
C SER A 279 -48.06 3.69 -9.31
N LEU A 280 -47.85 3.18 -8.09
CA LEU A 280 -46.61 2.54 -7.67
C LEU A 280 -46.31 1.28 -8.49
N LYS A 281 -45.12 1.22 -9.07
CA LYS A 281 -44.62 0.09 -9.88
C LYS A 281 -43.47 -0.64 -9.21
N VAL A 282 -42.58 0.07 -8.52
CA VAL A 282 -41.37 -0.50 -7.92
C VAL A 282 -41.24 -0.05 -6.47
N LEU A 283 -41.00 -1.00 -5.57
CA LEU A 283 -40.65 -0.74 -4.16
C LEU A 283 -39.32 -1.43 -3.83
N CYS A 284 -38.34 -0.66 -3.37
CA CYS A 284 -37.06 -1.13 -2.86
C CYS A 284 -37.07 -1.10 -1.33
N ALA A 285 -36.85 -2.25 -0.70
CA ALA A 285 -36.81 -2.44 0.75
C ALA A 285 -35.69 -3.42 1.09
N LEU A 286 -34.46 -3.08 0.70
CA LEU A 286 -33.26 -3.90 0.95
C LEU A 286 -32.69 -3.57 2.33
N ASN A 287 -32.26 -4.59 3.09
CA ASN A 287 -31.69 -4.44 4.43
C ASN A 287 -32.68 -3.80 5.42
N CYS A 288 -33.93 -4.24 5.43
CA CYS A 288 -34.96 -3.73 6.34
C CYS A 288 -35.23 -4.77 7.44
N PRO A 289 -34.65 -4.67 8.65
CA PRO A 289 -34.64 -5.77 9.62
C PRO A 289 -36.03 -6.32 9.95
N VAL A 290 -36.99 -5.43 10.21
CA VAL A 290 -38.39 -5.79 10.53
C VAL A 290 -39.08 -6.52 9.38
N LEU A 291 -38.77 -6.15 8.14
CA LEU A 291 -39.29 -6.83 6.96
C LEU A 291 -38.62 -8.19 6.80
N GLU A 292 -37.31 -8.25 6.97
CA GLU A 292 -36.51 -9.43 6.65
C GLU A 292 -36.66 -10.57 7.66
N GLU A 293 -37.03 -10.27 8.91
CA GLU A 293 -37.42 -11.26 9.91
C GLU A 293 -38.81 -11.88 9.65
N ASP A 294 -39.65 -11.23 8.84
CA ASP A 294 -41.02 -11.68 8.59
C ASP A 294 -41.09 -12.72 7.46
N THR A 295 -41.33 -13.97 7.83
CA THR A 295 -41.52 -15.09 6.89
C THR A 295 -42.62 -14.88 5.85
N SER A 296 -43.59 -13.99 6.11
CA SER A 296 -44.70 -13.68 5.20
C SER A 296 -44.30 -12.85 3.98
N VAL A 297 -43.08 -12.27 3.94
CA VAL A 297 -42.62 -11.45 2.81
C VAL A 297 -42.64 -12.20 1.48
N SER A 298 -42.28 -13.49 1.51
CA SER A 298 -42.32 -14.37 0.33
C SER A 298 -43.73 -14.54 -0.27
N THR A 299 -44.78 -14.25 0.51
CA THR A 299 -46.19 -14.41 0.12
C THR A 299 -46.86 -13.11 -0.34
N ILE A 300 -46.15 -11.97 -0.27
CA ILE A 300 -46.69 -10.67 -0.67
C ILE A 300 -47.05 -10.68 -2.16
N LYS A 301 -48.34 -10.60 -2.47
CA LYS A 301 -48.85 -10.62 -3.85
C LYS A 301 -48.53 -9.30 -4.56
N THR A 302 -47.57 -9.34 -5.48
CA THR A 302 -47.19 -8.21 -6.32
C THR A 302 -47.95 -8.27 -7.67
N LYS A 303 -49.21 -7.81 -7.71
CA LYS A 303 -50.01 -7.78 -8.96
C LYS A 303 -49.37 -6.88 -10.05
N GLY A 304 -48.38 -7.39 -10.79
CA GLY A 304 -47.65 -6.64 -11.83
C GLY A 304 -46.75 -5.51 -11.29
N LYS A 305 -46.31 -5.61 -10.03
CA LYS A 305 -45.38 -4.66 -9.39
C LYS A 305 -44.09 -5.36 -8.99
N LEU A 306 -43.00 -4.62 -8.89
CA LEU A 306 -41.72 -5.14 -8.43
C LEU A 306 -41.51 -4.79 -6.95
N LEU A 307 -41.19 -5.80 -6.15
CA LEU A 307 -40.65 -5.66 -4.80
C LEU A 307 -39.21 -6.17 -4.82
N LEU A 308 -38.25 -5.28 -4.54
CA LEU A 308 -36.86 -5.65 -4.27
C LEU A 308 -36.66 -5.65 -2.76
N ALA A 309 -36.77 -6.84 -2.17
CA ALA A 309 -36.53 -7.08 -0.74
C ALA A 309 -35.52 -8.23 -0.61
N HIS A 310 -34.68 -8.17 0.41
CA HIS A 310 -33.51 -9.04 0.60
C HIS A 310 -32.49 -8.97 -0.53
N PHE A 311 -31.23 -9.14 -0.17
CA PHE A 311 -30.13 -9.11 -1.13
C PHE A 311 -30.07 -10.35 -2.05
N SER A 312 -30.59 -11.50 -1.61
CA SER A 312 -30.41 -12.79 -2.28
C SER A 312 -31.13 -12.96 -3.63
N TYR A 313 -32.07 -12.10 -4.01
CA TYR A 313 -32.86 -12.29 -5.24
C TYR A 313 -33.00 -11.05 -6.13
N ILE A 314 -32.10 -10.05 -6.02
CA ILE A 314 -32.21 -8.78 -6.76
C ILE A 314 -32.28 -9.02 -8.27
N SER A 315 -31.35 -9.80 -8.84
CA SER A 315 -31.32 -10.08 -10.28
C SER A 315 -32.60 -10.77 -10.78
N ARG A 316 -33.17 -11.68 -9.96
CA ARG A 316 -34.44 -12.36 -10.26
C ARG A 316 -35.62 -11.41 -10.23
N GLY A 317 -35.65 -10.50 -9.24
CA GLY A 317 -36.66 -9.44 -9.15
C GLY A 317 -36.60 -8.51 -10.36
N LEU A 318 -35.42 -8.00 -10.72
CA LEU A 318 -35.25 -7.14 -11.89
C LEU A 318 -35.71 -7.81 -13.19
N SER A 319 -35.48 -9.12 -13.34
CA SER A 319 -35.91 -9.89 -14.52
C SER A 319 -37.44 -9.88 -14.71
N SER A 320 -38.23 -9.75 -13.64
CA SER A 320 -39.70 -9.71 -13.76
C SER A 320 -40.24 -8.43 -14.40
N LEU A 321 -39.41 -7.38 -14.56
CA LEU A 321 -39.79 -6.18 -15.31
C LEU A 321 -39.81 -6.41 -16.83
N PHE A 322 -39.20 -7.50 -17.31
CA PHE A 322 -39.08 -7.83 -18.73
C PHE A 322 -39.94 -9.07 -19.04
N ALA A 323 -40.83 -8.98 -20.02
CA ALA A 323 -41.66 -10.11 -20.44
C ALA A 323 -40.82 -11.13 -21.24
N GLU A 324 -40.64 -12.36 -20.74
CA GLU A 324 -40.08 -13.62 -21.30
C GLU A 324 -38.91 -13.58 -22.33
N THR A 325 -38.36 -12.42 -22.65
CA THR A 325 -37.39 -12.18 -23.73
C THR A 325 -35.95 -12.14 -23.21
N THR A 326 -35.75 -12.08 -21.90
CA THR A 326 -34.42 -12.19 -21.29
C THR A 326 -34.02 -13.67 -21.26
N LYS A 327 -33.04 -14.03 -22.11
CA LYS A 327 -32.37 -15.34 -22.05
C LYS A 327 -31.95 -15.60 -20.60
N LYS A 328 -32.50 -16.66 -19.99
CA LYS A 328 -32.23 -17.06 -18.59
C LYS A 328 -30.71 -17.03 -18.32
N GLY A 329 -30.29 -16.17 -17.39
CA GLY A 329 -28.91 -16.12 -16.88
C GLY A 329 -28.07 -14.89 -17.23
N ARG A 330 -28.63 -13.85 -17.88
CA ARG A 330 -27.89 -12.61 -18.22
C ARG A 330 -28.18 -11.44 -17.29
N ASN A 331 -27.22 -10.52 -17.24
CA ASN A 331 -27.24 -9.26 -16.51
C ASN A 331 -28.36 -8.33 -17.04
N VAL A 332 -29.41 -8.13 -16.23
CA VAL A 332 -30.64 -7.42 -16.63
C VAL A 332 -30.39 -5.99 -17.08
N PHE A 333 -29.45 -5.27 -16.46
CA PHE A 333 -29.13 -3.90 -16.87
C PHE A 333 -28.45 -3.87 -18.24
N LEU A 334 -27.58 -4.84 -18.56
CA LEU A 334 -26.98 -4.93 -19.89
C LEU A 334 -28.04 -5.19 -20.96
N ASP A 335 -28.92 -6.16 -20.74
CA ASP A 335 -30.02 -6.47 -21.66
C ASP A 335 -30.94 -5.26 -21.86
N TRP A 336 -31.24 -4.51 -20.80
CA TRP A 336 -32.02 -3.27 -20.87
C TRP A 336 -31.31 -2.18 -21.68
N ARG A 337 -30.03 -1.91 -21.41
CA ARG A 337 -29.27 -0.83 -22.08
C ARG A 337 -29.17 -1.07 -23.59
N TYR A 338 -28.99 -2.33 -24.02
CA TYR A 338 -28.86 -2.74 -25.42
C TYR A 338 -30.19 -3.12 -26.11
N SER A 339 -31.33 -3.05 -25.41
CA SER A 339 -32.63 -3.31 -26.02
C SER A 339 -32.94 -2.29 -27.12
N LYS A 340 -33.35 -2.80 -28.30
CA LYS A 340 -33.71 -1.98 -29.48
C LYS A 340 -35.03 -1.22 -29.31
N ASN A 341 -35.94 -1.72 -28.47
CA ASN A 341 -37.23 -1.08 -28.18
C ASN A 341 -37.24 -0.57 -26.74
N LYS A 342 -36.98 0.73 -26.56
CA LYS A 342 -37.00 1.38 -25.24
C LYS A 342 -38.39 1.93 -24.93
N ASP A 343 -39.13 1.24 -24.05
CA ASP A 343 -40.28 1.84 -23.37
C ASP A 343 -39.77 2.99 -22.48
N LYS A 344 -40.29 4.21 -22.69
CA LYS A 344 -39.89 5.40 -21.95
C LYS A 344 -40.14 5.27 -20.44
N ASN A 345 -41.24 4.66 -20.03
CA ASN A 345 -41.57 4.48 -18.62
C ASN A 345 -40.61 3.46 -17.97
N LEU A 346 -40.33 2.36 -18.66
CA LEU A 346 -39.35 1.38 -18.18
C LEU A 346 -37.95 1.99 -18.11
N ASN A 347 -37.58 2.83 -19.08
CA ASN A 347 -36.29 3.51 -19.09
C ASN A 347 -36.12 4.45 -17.88
N GLU A 348 -37.16 5.20 -17.52
CA GLU A 348 -37.14 6.06 -16.32
C GLU A 348 -37.03 5.24 -15.02
N ILE A 349 -37.78 4.13 -14.92
CA ILE A 349 -37.70 3.21 -13.77
C ILE A 349 -36.30 2.60 -13.63
N MET A 350 -35.73 2.09 -14.73
CA MET A 350 -34.42 1.44 -14.71
C MET A 350 -33.29 2.42 -14.41
N THR A 351 -33.36 3.64 -14.96
CA THR A 351 -32.42 4.73 -14.64
C THR A 351 -32.47 5.07 -13.14
N TRP A 352 -33.68 5.16 -12.57
CA TRP A 352 -33.84 5.38 -11.13
C TRP A 352 -33.32 4.19 -10.30
N LEU A 353 -33.60 2.95 -10.71
CA LEU A 353 -33.12 1.74 -10.05
C LEU A 353 -31.59 1.63 -10.02
N GLU A 354 -30.90 1.96 -11.11
CA GLU A 354 -29.43 2.05 -11.11
C GLU A 354 -28.93 3.02 -10.02
N CYS A 355 -29.61 4.16 -9.87
CA CYS A 355 -29.25 5.18 -8.89
C CYS A 355 -29.50 4.72 -7.45
N ILE A 356 -30.59 4.01 -7.19
CA ILE A 356 -30.92 3.45 -5.87
C ILE A 356 -29.99 2.30 -5.51
N LEU A 357 -29.79 1.34 -6.42
CA LEU A 357 -28.97 0.16 -6.16
C LEU A 357 -27.49 0.52 -5.98
N SER A 358 -26.94 1.43 -6.78
CA SER A 358 -25.55 1.89 -6.56
C SER A 358 -25.36 2.55 -5.20
N TYR A 359 -26.32 3.36 -4.75
CA TYR A 359 -26.29 3.95 -3.41
C TYR A 359 -26.42 2.89 -2.32
N THR A 360 -27.41 2.00 -2.44
CA THR A 360 -27.68 1.01 -1.41
C THR A 360 -26.56 -0.01 -1.28
N LEU A 361 -26.00 -0.49 -2.39
CA LEU A 361 -24.88 -1.41 -2.36
C LEU A 361 -23.61 -0.77 -1.82
N LEU A 362 -23.31 0.48 -2.17
CA LEU A 362 -22.19 1.22 -1.59
C LEU A 362 -22.32 1.29 -0.06
N ARG A 363 -23.49 1.69 0.46
CA ARG A 363 -23.72 1.74 1.91
C ARG A 363 -23.65 0.38 2.58
N THR A 364 -24.10 -0.67 1.91
CA THR A 364 -23.97 -2.03 2.44
C THR A 364 -22.51 -2.48 2.47
N ALA A 365 -21.71 -2.09 1.48
CA ALA A 365 -20.27 -2.34 1.46
C ALA A 365 -19.56 -1.60 2.61
N GLU A 366 -19.86 -0.31 2.81
CA GLU A 366 -19.29 0.51 3.89
C GLU A 366 -19.61 -0.01 5.30
N ASN A 367 -20.81 -0.55 5.52
CA ASN A 367 -21.21 -1.06 6.83
C ASN A 367 -20.87 -2.54 7.05
N ASN A 368 -20.54 -3.27 5.99
CA ASN A 368 -20.23 -4.71 5.96
C ASN A 368 -21.04 -5.57 6.97
N PRO A 369 -22.39 -5.58 6.90
CA PRO A 369 -23.20 -6.29 7.88
C PRO A 369 -23.00 -7.81 7.78
N GLN A 370 -23.06 -8.50 8.92
CA GLN A 370 -22.85 -9.95 9.00
C GLN A 370 -23.89 -10.73 8.18
N GLY A 371 -23.47 -11.83 7.55
CA GLY A 371 -24.36 -12.74 6.82
C GLY A 371 -24.62 -12.40 5.35
N LEU A 372 -23.94 -11.39 4.79
CA LEU A 372 -24.07 -11.02 3.36
C LEU A 372 -22.99 -11.62 2.45
N ASP A 373 -22.11 -12.49 2.95
CA ASP A 373 -21.03 -13.07 2.13
C ASP A 373 -21.59 -13.84 0.92
N ASP A 374 -22.62 -14.67 1.13
CA ASP A 374 -23.27 -15.42 0.05
C ASP A 374 -23.85 -14.49 -1.02
N PHE A 375 -24.39 -13.35 -0.61
CA PHE A 375 -24.89 -12.34 -1.54
C PHE A 375 -23.76 -11.75 -2.37
N TRP A 376 -22.69 -11.27 -1.72
CA TRP A 376 -21.56 -10.64 -2.40
C TRP A 376 -20.92 -11.58 -3.42
N LEU A 377 -20.71 -12.84 -3.02
CA LEU A 377 -20.10 -13.89 -3.84
C LEU A 377 -20.97 -14.34 -5.01
N LYS A 378 -22.31 -14.41 -4.84
CA LYS A 378 -23.22 -14.91 -5.89
C LYS A 378 -23.73 -13.85 -6.84
N GLN A 379 -23.92 -12.61 -6.39
CA GLN A 379 -24.51 -11.57 -7.24
C GLN A 379 -24.06 -10.13 -6.95
N GLY A 380 -23.59 -9.82 -5.74
CA GLY A 380 -23.24 -8.44 -5.36
C GLY A 380 -22.12 -7.86 -6.23
N ALA A 381 -21.03 -8.61 -6.42
CA ALA A 381 -19.94 -8.21 -7.31
C ALA A 381 -20.43 -8.00 -8.76
N ALA A 382 -21.22 -8.94 -9.30
CA ALA A 382 -21.77 -8.85 -10.65
C ALA A 382 -22.74 -7.66 -10.83
N LEU A 383 -23.53 -7.32 -9.81
CA LEU A 383 -24.40 -6.15 -9.80
C LEU A 383 -23.58 -4.87 -9.84
N LEU A 384 -22.53 -4.74 -9.02
CA LEU A 384 -21.67 -3.57 -9.04
C LEU A 384 -20.94 -3.41 -10.40
N LEU A 385 -20.37 -4.49 -10.94
CA LEU A 385 -19.77 -4.49 -12.28
C LEU A 385 -20.77 -4.09 -13.37
N SER A 386 -22.05 -4.47 -13.20
CA SER A 386 -23.11 -4.02 -14.09
C SER A 386 -23.39 -2.51 -13.99
N LEU A 387 -23.44 -1.99 -12.76
CA LEU A 387 -23.72 -0.58 -12.48
C LEU A 387 -22.58 0.33 -12.94
N MET A 388 -21.33 -0.14 -12.90
CA MET A 388 -20.18 0.56 -13.50
C MET A 388 -20.32 0.82 -15.00
N GLN A 389 -21.17 0.07 -15.69
CA GLN A 389 -21.48 0.25 -17.12
C GLN A 389 -22.72 1.14 -17.35
N SER A 390 -23.20 1.84 -16.31
CA SER A 390 -24.30 2.81 -16.45
C SER A 390 -23.90 4.01 -17.30
N SER A 391 -24.88 4.62 -17.96
CA SER A 391 -24.73 5.92 -18.60
C SER A 391 -24.66 7.10 -17.61
N GLN A 392 -25.08 6.87 -16.35
CA GLN A 392 -25.07 7.85 -15.27
C GLN A 392 -23.74 7.82 -14.55
N GLU A 393 -23.00 8.91 -14.62
CA GLU A 393 -21.64 9.00 -14.07
C GLU A 393 -21.61 8.77 -12.54
N ASP A 394 -22.54 9.36 -11.79
CA ASP A 394 -22.64 9.15 -10.33
C ASP A 394 -22.94 7.68 -9.97
N VAL A 395 -23.58 6.91 -10.87
CA VAL A 395 -23.79 5.47 -10.67
C VAL A 395 -22.50 4.71 -10.91
N GLN A 396 -21.76 5.05 -11.97
CA GLN A 396 -20.49 4.40 -12.27
C GLN A 396 -19.49 4.57 -11.12
N GLU A 397 -19.37 5.79 -10.62
CA GLU A 397 -18.46 6.12 -9.52
C GLU A 397 -18.86 5.41 -8.23
N ARG A 398 -20.12 5.51 -7.79
CA ARG A 398 -20.57 4.79 -6.57
C ARG A 398 -20.43 3.27 -6.69
N ALA A 399 -20.62 2.71 -7.89
CA ALA A 399 -20.41 1.29 -8.11
C ALA A 399 -18.92 0.90 -8.05
N ALA A 400 -18.03 1.74 -8.61
CA ALA A 400 -16.58 1.56 -8.52
C ALA A 400 -16.09 1.67 -7.08
N THR A 401 -16.53 2.70 -6.34
CA THR A 401 -16.26 2.85 -4.90
C THR A 401 -16.81 1.65 -4.13
N GLY A 402 -18.03 1.21 -4.44
CA GLY A 402 -18.63 0.01 -3.81
C GLY A 402 -17.79 -1.25 -4.00
N LEU A 403 -17.21 -1.45 -5.20
CA LEU A 403 -16.28 -2.56 -5.46
C LEU A 403 -14.95 -2.41 -4.71
N ALA A 404 -14.42 -1.19 -4.63
CA ALA A 404 -13.19 -0.93 -3.88
C ALA A 404 -13.37 -1.16 -2.38
N THR A 405 -14.53 -0.82 -1.84
CA THR A 405 -14.82 -0.89 -0.40
C THR A 405 -15.21 -2.30 0.06
N PHE A 406 -16.08 -3.02 -0.67
CA PHE A 406 -16.66 -4.28 -0.14
C PHE A 406 -15.64 -5.42 -0.02
N VAL A 407 -14.52 -5.35 -0.75
CA VAL A 407 -13.45 -6.35 -0.64
C VAL A 407 -12.60 -6.14 0.60
N VAL A 408 -12.58 -4.94 1.18
CA VAL A 408 -11.79 -4.62 2.38
C VAL A 408 -12.58 -5.05 3.61
N ILE A 409 -11.98 -5.91 4.42
CA ILE A 409 -12.56 -6.38 5.69
C ILE A 409 -12.12 -5.47 6.84
N ASP A 410 -10.86 -5.03 6.81
CA ASP A 410 -10.24 -4.22 7.85
C ASP A 410 -9.36 -3.14 7.20
N ASP A 411 -9.78 -1.88 7.37
CA ASP A 411 -9.06 -0.70 6.88
C ASP A 411 -7.72 -0.51 7.58
N GLU A 412 -7.58 -0.91 8.86
CA GLU A 412 -6.34 -0.72 9.63
C GLU A 412 -5.25 -1.70 9.19
N ASN A 413 -5.65 -2.94 8.88
CA ASN A 413 -4.72 -4.00 8.46
C ASN A 413 -4.66 -4.18 6.94
N ALA A 414 -5.35 -3.33 6.17
CA ALA A 414 -5.52 -3.44 4.71
C ALA A 414 -5.92 -4.86 4.26
N SER A 415 -6.67 -5.59 5.10
CA SER A 415 -7.01 -6.99 4.83
C SER A 415 -8.20 -7.07 3.89
N ILE A 416 -8.14 -7.99 2.93
CA ILE A 416 -9.22 -8.19 1.95
C ILE A 416 -9.82 -9.59 2.04
N ASP A 417 -11.09 -9.69 1.67
CA ASP A 417 -11.77 -10.97 1.49
C ASP A 417 -11.39 -11.56 0.12
N CYS A 418 -10.61 -12.64 0.14
CA CYS A 418 -10.16 -13.33 -1.07
C CYS A 418 -11.34 -13.83 -1.92
N GLY A 419 -12.42 -14.31 -1.31
CA GLY A 419 -13.60 -14.80 -2.03
C GLY A 419 -14.31 -13.67 -2.77
N ARG A 420 -14.49 -12.52 -2.12
CA ARG A 420 -15.09 -11.33 -2.72
C ARG A 420 -14.21 -10.78 -3.84
N ALA A 421 -12.90 -10.73 -3.65
CA ALA A 421 -11.95 -10.30 -4.67
C ALA A 421 -12.01 -11.20 -5.91
N GLU A 422 -11.98 -12.53 -5.72
CA GLU A 422 -12.11 -13.49 -6.81
C GLU A 422 -13.49 -13.44 -7.50
N ALA A 423 -14.55 -13.10 -6.78
CA ALA A 423 -15.87 -12.89 -7.37
C ALA A 423 -15.90 -11.71 -8.35
N VAL A 424 -15.09 -10.66 -8.14
CA VAL A 424 -14.94 -9.55 -9.09
C VAL A 424 -14.18 -9.99 -10.34
N MET A 425 -13.20 -10.89 -10.19
CA MET A 425 -12.40 -11.38 -11.32
C MET A 425 -13.23 -12.20 -12.33
N ARG A 426 -14.32 -12.84 -11.88
CA ARG A 426 -15.21 -13.62 -12.75
C ARG A 426 -15.83 -12.77 -13.86
N ASP A 427 -16.17 -13.42 -14.96
CA ASP A 427 -16.88 -12.84 -16.11
C ASP A 427 -16.21 -11.57 -16.73
N GLY A 428 -14.89 -11.43 -16.59
CA GLY A 428 -14.12 -10.35 -17.19
C GLY A 428 -14.22 -9.01 -16.43
N GLY A 429 -14.47 -9.05 -15.12
CA GLY A 429 -14.55 -7.84 -14.30
C GLY A 429 -13.23 -7.05 -14.22
N ILE A 430 -12.07 -7.72 -14.23
CA ILE A 430 -10.76 -7.05 -14.29
C ILE A 430 -10.64 -6.21 -15.56
N ARG A 431 -11.00 -6.79 -16.72
CA ARG A 431 -10.94 -6.09 -18.01
C ARG A 431 -11.84 -4.87 -18.04
N LEU A 432 -13.02 -4.96 -17.42
CA LEU A 432 -13.93 -3.83 -17.27
C LEU A 432 -13.29 -2.73 -16.41
N LEU A 433 -12.73 -3.06 -15.25
CA LEU A 433 -12.04 -2.10 -14.38
C LEU A 433 -10.87 -1.43 -15.10
N LEU A 434 -10.03 -2.19 -15.80
CA LEU A 434 -8.91 -1.69 -16.58
C LEU A 434 -9.36 -0.74 -17.71
N ASN A 435 -10.48 -1.04 -18.37
CA ASN A 435 -11.06 -0.16 -19.39
C ASN A 435 -11.59 1.15 -18.79
N LEU A 436 -12.20 1.09 -17.60
CA LEU A 436 -12.69 2.28 -16.89
C LEU A 436 -11.56 3.12 -16.29
N ALA A 437 -10.45 2.49 -15.90
CA ALA A 437 -9.24 3.18 -15.49
C ALA A 437 -8.59 3.98 -16.65
N LYS A 438 -8.85 3.62 -17.91
CA LYS A 438 -8.46 4.42 -19.10
C LYS A 438 -9.40 5.59 -19.39
N SER A 439 -10.46 5.77 -18.61
CA SER A 439 -11.40 6.88 -18.78
C SER A 439 -10.70 8.22 -18.61
N TRP A 440 -11.06 9.21 -19.43
CA TRP A 440 -10.63 10.60 -19.26
C TRP A 440 -11.37 11.32 -18.12
N ARG A 441 -12.40 10.68 -17.55
CA ARG A 441 -13.12 11.21 -16.38
C ARG A 441 -12.35 10.84 -15.12
N GLU A 442 -11.70 11.83 -14.53
CA GLU A 442 -10.79 11.62 -13.41
C GLU A 442 -11.44 10.98 -12.18
N GLY A 443 -12.71 11.30 -11.87
CA GLY A 443 -13.45 10.66 -10.76
C GLY A 443 -13.56 9.15 -10.95
N LEU A 444 -14.15 8.73 -12.08
CA LEU A 444 -14.26 7.31 -12.44
C LEU A 444 -12.90 6.61 -12.61
N GLN A 445 -11.93 7.30 -13.20
CA GLN A 445 -10.57 6.78 -13.37
C GLN A 445 -9.91 6.49 -12.02
N SER A 446 -10.05 7.40 -11.05
CA SER A 446 -9.54 7.22 -9.69
C SER A 446 -10.21 6.06 -8.97
N GLU A 447 -11.54 5.99 -8.99
CA GLU A 447 -12.28 4.92 -8.31
C GLU A 447 -12.01 3.54 -8.94
N ALA A 448 -11.85 3.47 -10.25
CA ALA A 448 -11.46 2.24 -10.93
C ALA A 448 -10.02 1.82 -10.56
N ALA A 449 -9.06 2.75 -10.54
CA ALA A 449 -7.69 2.50 -10.10
C ALA A 449 -7.63 2.01 -8.64
N LYS A 450 -8.43 2.63 -7.76
CA LYS A 450 -8.56 2.23 -6.35
C LYS A 450 -9.08 0.80 -6.20
N ALA A 451 -10.14 0.46 -6.95
CA ALA A 451 -10.66 -0.90 -6.95
C ALA A 451 -9.60 -1.91 -7.42
N ILE A 452 -8.86 -1.60 -8.48
CA ILE A 452 -7.75 -2.45 -8.97
C ILE A 452 -6.67 -2.60 -7.90
N ALA A 453 -6.28 -1.51 -7.24
CA ALA A 453 -5.25 -1.53 -6.20
C ALA A 453 -5.65 -2.44 -5.04
N ASN A 454 -6.84 -2.24 -4.46
CA ASN A 454 -7.35 -3.06 -3.35
C ASN A 454 -7.47 -4.54 -3.72
N LEU A 455 -7.98 -4.83 -4.92
CA LEU A 455 -8.10 -6.20 -5.42
C LEU A 455 -6.75 -6.89 -5.62
N SER A 456 -5.70 -6.14 -5.98
CA SER A 456 -4.36 -6.66 -6.26
C SER A 456 -3.59 -7.08 -4.99
N VAL A 457 -4.15 -6.90 -3.80
CA VAL A 457 -3.62 -7.54 -2.57
C VAL A 457 -3.75 -9.08 -2.67
N ASN A 458 -4.73 -9.59 -3.41
CA ASN A 458 -4.90 -11.01 -3.67
C ASN A 458 -4.02 -11.44 -4.85
N ALA A 459 -3.19 -12.46 -4.66
CA ALA A 459 -2.23 -12.94 -5.66
C ALA A 459 -2.89 -13.41 -6.99
N ASN A 460 -4.06 -14.06 -6.93
CA ASN A 460 -4.77 -14.52 -8.12
C ASN A 460 -5.27 -13.32 -8.95
N VAL A 461 -5.79 -12.30 -8.27
CA VAL A 461 -6.26 -11.08 -8.93
C VAL A 461 -5.09 -10.24 -9.43
N ALA A 462 -4.01 -10.10 -8.67
CA ALA A 462 -2.77 -9.46 -9.09
C ALA A 462 -2.24 -10.06 -10.40
N LYS A 463 -2.21 -11.39 -10.49
CA LYS A 463 -1.83 -12.11 -11.69
C LYS A 463 -2.76 -11.80 -12.87
N ALA A 464 -4.09 -11.83 -12.66
CA ALA A 464 -5.06 -11.50 -13.71
C ALA A 464 -4.92 -10.04 -14.19
N VAL A 465 -4.69 -9.10 -13.26
CA VAL A 465 -4.41 -7.69 -13.59
C VAL A 465 -3.15 -7.57 -14.44
N ALA A 466 -2.08 -8.29 -14.11
CA ALA A 466 -0.85 -8.29 -14.90
C ALA A 466 -1.06 -8.88 -16.31
N GLU A 467 -1.71 -10.05 -16.41
CA GLU A 467 -1.98 -10.75 -17.69
C GLU A 467 -2.88 -9.93 -18.63
N GLU A 468 -3.81 -9.13 -18.09
CA GLU A 468 -4.67 -8.25 -18.88
C GLU A 468 -4.02 -6.88 -19.22
N GLY A 469 -2.72 -6.72 -18.95
CA GLY A 469 -1.96 -5.50 -19.27
C GLY A 469 -2.16 -4.35 -18.27
N GLY A 470 -2.65 -4.66 -17.07
CA GLY A 470 -2.89 -3.69 -16.00
C GLY A 470 -1.65 -2.95 -15.53
N ILE A 471 -0.47 -3.58 -15.57
CA ILE A 471 0.81 -2.93 -15.20
C ILE A 471 1.05 -1.68 -16.06
N ASN A 472 0.95 -1.79 -17.39
CA ASN A 472 1.15 -0.64 -18.29
C ASN A 472 0.13 0.48 -18.05
N ILE A 473 -1.11 0.10 -17.73
CA ILE A 473 -2.17 1.06 -17.42
C ILE A 473 -1.83 1.81 -16.13
N LEU A 474 -1.52 1.09 -15.05
CA LEU A 474 -1.17 1.69 -13.75
C LEU A 474 0.10 2.53 -13.84
N VAL A 475 1.13 2.11 -14.58
CA VAL A 475 2.32 2.94 -14.83
C VAL A 475 1.96 4.22 -15.59
N GLY A 476 1.04 4.16 -16.56
CA GLY A 476 0.51 5.36 -17.22
C GLY A 476 -0.23 6.29 -16.27
N LEU A 477 -1.08 5.73 -15.40
CA LEU A 477 -1.88 6.46 -14.43
C LEU A 477 -1.04 7.07 -13.30
N ALA A 478 0.05 6.41 -12.90
CA ALA A 478 1.02 6.94 -11.94
C ALA A 478 1.62 8.28 -12.42
N ARG A 479 1.68 8.51 -13.74
CA ARG A 479 2.16 9.80 -14.30
C ARG A 479 1.10 10.90 -14.30
N SER A 480 -0.13 10.61 -13.87
CA SER A 480 -1.25 11.55 -13.87
C SER A 480 -0.97 12.83 -13.07
N MET A 481 -1.50 13.95 -13.55
CA MET A 481 -1.51 15.24 -12.82
C MET A 481 -2.59 15.27 -11.73
N ASN A 482 -3.53 14.32 -11.75
CA ASN A 482 -4.50 14.15 -10.70
C ASN A 482 -3.87 13.34 -9.55
N ARG A 483 -3.84 13.93 -8.36
CA ARG A 483 -3.23 13.32 -7.16
C ARG A 483 -3.87 11.99 -6.81
N LEU A 484 -5.20 11.92 -6.82
CA LEU A 484 -5.95 10.71 -6.44
C LEU A 484 -5.67 9.57 -7.45
N VAL A 485 -5.70 9.87 -8.75
CA VAL A 485 -5.36 8.86 -9.78
C VAL A 485 -3.94 8.35 -9.62
N ALA A 486 -2.97 9.24 -9.41
CA ALA A 486 -1.57 8.88 -9.22
C ALA A 486 -1.35 8.06 -7.93
N GLU A 487 -2.04 8.44 -6.84
CA GLU A 487 -2.01 7.75 -5.55
C GLU A 487 -2.48 6.31 -5.68
N GLU A 488 -3.67 6.11 -6.26
CA GLU A 488 -4.26 4.78 -6.41
C GLU A 488 -3.47 3.92 -7.40
N ALA A 489 -2.91 4.53 -8.45
CA ALA A 489 -2.03 3.83 -9.38
C ALA A 489 -0.72 3.38 -8.73
N ALA A 490 -0.09 4.22 -7.91
CA ALA A 490 1.09 3.84 -7.12
C ALA A 490 0.76 2.73 -6.12
N GLY A 491 -0.43 2.76 -5.51
CA GLY A 491 -0.92 1.68 -4.63
C GLY A 491 -1.09 0.35 -5.35
N GLY A 492 -1.67 0.38 -6.57
CA GLY A 492 -1.76 -0.81 -7.40
C GLY A 492 -0.39 -1.37 -7.79
N LEU A 493 0.57 -0.51 -8.13
CA LEU A 493 1.95 -0.93 -8.41
C LEU A 493 2.65 -1.49 -7.17
N TRP A 494 2.41 -0.92 -5.99
CA TRP A 494 2.93 -1.44 -4.73
C TRP A 494 2.43 -2.87 -4.49
N ASN A 495 1.11 -3.09 -4.59
CA ASN A 495 0.53 -4.42 -4.37
C ASN A 495 1.03 -5.43 -5.42
N LEU A 496 1.12 -5.04 -6.70
CA LEU A 496 1.66 -5.92 -7.75
C LEU A 496 3.14 -6.27 -7.53
N SER A 497 3.95 -5.32 -7.05
CA SER A 497 5.39 -5.51 -6.82
C SER A 497 5.74 -6.48 -5.68
N VAL A 498 4.74 -6.91 -4.89
CA VAL A 498 4.91 -7.99 -3.90
C VAL A 498 5.19 -9.32 -4.61
N GLY A 499 4.61 -9.56 -5.78
CA GLY A 499 4.85 -10.77 -6.57
C GLY A 499 6.15 -10.69 -7.34
N GLU A 500 7.06 -11.66 -7.14
CA GLU A 500 8.37 -11.71 -7.80
C GLU A 500 8.24 -11.73 -9.33
N GLU A 501 7.22 -12.41 -9.87
CA GLU A 501 6.95 -12.50 -11.29
C GLU A 501 6.54 -11.16 -11.95
N HIS A 502 6.08 -10.19 -11.16
CA HIS A 502 5.60 -8.91 -11.68
C HIS A 502 6.67 -7.82 -11.65
N LYS A 503 7.72 -7.94 -10.82
CA LYS A 503 8.75 -6.89 -10.63
C LYS A 503 9.42 -6.51 -11.95
N ALA A 504 9.86 -7.51 -12.72
CA ALA A 504 10.46 -7.30 -14.04
C ALA A 504 9.50 -6.62 -15.02
N ALA A 505 8.23 -7.03 -15.05
CA ALA A 505 7.22 -6.42 -15.92
C ALA A 505 6.92 -4.95 -15.54
N ILE A 506 6.92 -4.63 -14.24
CA ILE A 506 6.78 -3.24 -13.75
C ILE A 506 7.97 -2.39 -14.20
N ALA A 507 9.19 -2.91 -14.07
CA ALA A 507 10.41 -2.27 -14.52
C ALA A 507 10.40 -2.03 -16.05
N GLU A 508 10.12 -3.07 -16.85
CA GLU A 508 10.03 -2.99 -18.31
C GLU A 508 8.96 -2.01 -18.82
N ALA A 509 7.85 -1.86 -18.10
CA ALA A 509 6.81 -0.86 -18.39
C ALA A 509 7.24 0.60 -18.08
N GLY A 510 8.43 0.80 -17.50
CA GLY A 510 8.94 2.09 -17.04
C GLY A 510 8.31 2.53 -15.71
N GLY A 511 7.87 1.58 -14.88
CA GLY A 511 7.25 1.82 -13.59
C GLY A 511 8.21 2.42 -12.57
N VAL A 512 9.46 1.96 -12.53
CA VAL A 512 10.51 2.50 -11.63
C VAL A 512 10.65 4.01 -11.84
N LYS A 513 10.86 4.44 -13.09
CA LYS A 513 10.97 5.88 -13.41
C LYS A 513 9.71 6.65 -13.04
N ALA A 514 8.52 6.10 -13.30
CA ALA A 514 7.26 6.76 -12.95
C ALA A 514 7.11 6.98 -11.44
N LEU A 515 7.51 5.99 -10.62
CA LEU A 515 7.46 6.06 -9.16
C LEU A 515 8.49 7.07 -8.61
N VAL A 516 9.70 7.11 -9.18
CA VAL A 516 10.72 8.11 -8.81
C VAL A 516 10.27 9.53 -9.18
N ASP A 517 9.77 9.72 -10.41
CA ASP A 517 9.25 11.02 -10.86
C ASP A 517 8.07 11.48 -9.97
N LEU A 518 7.25 10.54 -9.48
CA LEU A 518 6.17 10.82 -8.53
C LEU A 518 6.67 11.40 -7.21
N ILE A 519 7.75 10.86 -6.65
CA ILE A 519 8.34 11.35 -5.40
C ILE A 519 8.80 12.81 -5.56
N PHE A 520 9.43 13.16 -6.69
CA PHE A 520 9.86 14.53 -6.96
C PHE A 520 8.70 15.49 -7.25
N LYS A 521 7.61 14.98 -7.83
CA LYS A 521 6.47 15.79 -8.27
C LYS A 521 5.64 16.33 -7.11
N TRP A 522 5.47 15.55 -6.05
CA TRP A 522 4.57 15.90 -4.95
C TRP A 522 5.35 16.36 -3.73
N SER A 523 4.95 17.50 -3.16
CA SER A 523 5.54 18.01 -1.92
C SER A 523 5.18 17.10 -0.72
N PRO A 524 5.88 17.23 0.42
CA PRO A 524 5.64 16.43 1.64
C PRO A 524 4.22 16.49 2.26
N GLY A 525 3.25 17.19 1.66
CA GLY A 525 1.82 17.14 2.00
C GLY A 525 0.98 16.18 1.14
N GLY A 526 1.64 15.32 0.35
CA GLY A 526 1.06 14.21 -0.41
C GLY A 526 1.51 12.85 0.13
N ASP A 527 1.55 12.73 1.46
CA ASP A 527 1.89 11.53 2.24
C ASP A 527 1.41 10.21 1.61
N GLY A 528 0.12 10.09 1.29
CA GLY A 528 -0.44 8.86 0.71
C GLY A 528 0.16 8.47 -0.66
N VAL A 529 0.56 9.44 -1.49
CA VAL A 529 1.23 9.18 -2.78
C VAL A 529 2.68 8.76 -2.54
N LEU A 530 3.37 9.49 -1.67
CA LEU A 530 4.79 9.29 -1.39
C LEU A 530 5.04 7.94 -0.72
N GLU A 531 4.18 7.54 0.21
CA GLU A 531 4.25 6.25 0.89
C GLU A 531 4.08 5.11 -0.10
N ARG A 532 3.03 5.15 -0.94
CA ARG A 532 2.78 4.12 -1.95
C ARG A 532 3.90 4.01 -2.97
N ALA A 533 4.44 5.16 -3.40
CA ALA A 533 5.57 5.19 -4.34
C ALA A 533 6.84 4.60 -3.71
N ALA A 534 7.18 4.99 -2.49
CA ALA A 534 8.32 4.46 -1.75
C ALA A 534 8.16 2.96 -1.44
N GLY A 535 6.95 2.52 -1.07
CA GLY A 535 6.63 1.12 -0.78
C GLY A 535 6.80 0.21 -2.01
N ALA A 536 6.34 0.67 -3.17
CA ALA A 536 6.56 -0.01 -4.44
C ALA A 536 8.06 -0.08 -4.80
N LEU A 537 8.79 1.03 -4.66
CA LEU A 537 10.23 1.07 -4.92
C LEU A 537 11.01 0.16 -3.96
N ALA A 538 10.59 0.06 -2.70
CA ALA A 538 11.21 -0.83 -1.73
C ALA A 538 11.06 -2.30 -2.12
N ASN A 539 9.88 -2.70 -2.61
CA ASN A 539 9.64 -4.07 -3.09
C ASN A 539 10.45 -4.37 -4.37
N LEU A 540 10.52 -3.41 -5.29
CA LEU A 540 11.33 -3.52 -6.52
C LEU A 540 12.83 -3.57 -6.18
N ALA A 541 13.30 -2.79 -5.21
CA ALA A 541 14.69 -2.79 -4.77
C ALA A 541 15.15 -4.11 -4.12
N ALA A 542 14.21 -4.99 -3.72
CA ALA A 542 14.55 -6.32 -3.22
C ALA A 542 15.01 -7.30 -4.32
N ASP A 543 14.70 -7.02 -5.60
CA ASP A 543 15.23 -7.78 -6.75
C ASP A 543 16.52 -7.14 -7.27
N ASP A 544 17.56 -7.95 -7.52
CA ASP A 544 18.89 -7.50 -7.94
C ASP A 544 18.84 -6.61 -9.20
N LYS A 545 18.07 -7.00 -10.22
CA LYS A 545 18.00 -6.26 -11.49
C LYS A 545 17.21 -4.96 -11.34
N CYS A 546 16.05 -5.04 -10.71
CA CYS A 546 15.20 -3.87 -10.46
C CYS A 546 15.92 -2.86 -9.55
N SER A 547 16.71 -3.31 -8.58
CA SER A 547 17.49 -2.43 -7.69
C SER A 547 18.46 -1.53 -8.47
N ILE A 548 19.09 -2.05 -9.53
CA ILE A 548 19.99 -1.28 -10.41
C ILE A 548 19.19 -0.21 -11.16
N GLU A 549 18.02 -0.56 -11.68
CA GLU A 549 17.16 0.40 -12.37
C GLU A 549 16.66 1.50 -11.42
N VAL A 550 16.29 1.16 -10.18
CA VAL A 550 15.90 2.13 -9.14
C VAL A 550 17.03 3.13 -8.91
N ALA A 551 18.28 2.67 -8.80
CA ALA A 551 19.44 3.56 -8.65
C ALA A 551 19.65 4.46 -9.89
N ILE A 552 19.63 3.88 -11.10
CA ILE A 552 19.82 4.61 -12.37
C ILE A 552 18.73 5.67 -12.58
N ALA A 553 17.49 5.38 -12.17
CA ALA A 553 16.38 6.32 -12.28
C ALA A 553 16.46 7.52 -11.32
N GLY A 554 17.44 7.55 -10.41
CA GLY A 554 17.56 8.58 -9.37
C GLY A 554 16.81 8.24 -8.08
N GLY A 555 16.44 6.98 -7.88
CA GLY A 555 15.69 6.52 -6.71
C GLY A 555 16.43 6.71 -5.39
N VAL A 556 17.76 6.56 -5.37
CA VAL A 556 18.57 6.80 -4.15
C VAL A 556 18.34 8.22 -3.63
N HIS A 557 18.52 9.22 -4.50
CA HIS A 557 18.30 10.63 -4.13
C HIS A 557 16.85 10.89 -3.68
N ALA A 558 15.88 10.35 -4.41
CA ALA A 558 14.45 10.50 -4.09
C ALA A 558 14.11 9.94 -2.69
N LEU A 559 14.60 8.73 -2.37
CA LEU A 559 14.36 8.05 -1.09
C LEU A 559 15.08 8.75 0.06
N VAL A 560 16.30 9.25 -0.15
CA VAL A 560 17.02 10.05 0.86
C VAL A 560 16.28 11.36 1.14
N MET A 561 15.75 12.03 0.11
CA MET A 561 14.91 13.23 0.31
C MET A 561 13.68 12.94 1.16
N LEU A 562 13.02 11.78 0.97
CA LEU A 562 11.87 11.37 1.78
C LEU A 562 12.27 11.07 3.22
N ALA A 563 13.31 10.25 3.42
CA ALA A 563 13.82 9.90 4.75
C ALA A 563 14.21 11.15 5.56
N ARG A 564 14.76 12.17 4.90
CA ARG A 564 15.25 13.39 5.55
C ARG A 564 14.17 14.43 5.83
N ASN A 565 13.26 14.65 4.88
CA ASN A 565 12.38 15.83 4.90
C ASN A 565 10.92 15.51 5.24
N CYS A 566 10.49 14.26 5.09
CA CYS A 566 9.13 13.87 5.41
C CYS A 566 8.96 13.71 6.94
N GLN A 567 7.75 13.96 7.44
CA GLN A 567 7.38 13.78 8.85
C GLN A 567 6.39 12.64 9.08
N PHE A 568 5.90 12.04 7.99
CA PHE A 568 4.95 10.94 8.03
C PHE A 568 5.69 9.61 8.17
N GLU A 569 5.33 8.84 9.19
CA GLU A 569 6.02 7.62 9.59
C GLU A 569 5.99 6.55 8.50
N GLY A 570 4.84 6.35 7.84
CA GLY A 570 4.71 5.39 6.74
C GLY A 570 5.68 5.71 5.60
N VAL A 571 5.79 6.98 5.20
CA VAL A 571 6.73 7.43 4.16
C VAL A 571 8.18 7.20 4.59
N GLN A 572 8.54 7.55 5.82
CA GLN A 572 9.90 7.36 6.35
C GLN A 572 10.28 5.88 6.44
N GLU A 573 9.36 5.03 6.90
CA GLU A 573 9.53 3.59 6.99
C GLU A 573 9.78 2.98 5.60
N GLN A 574 8.92 3.27 4.63
CA GLN A 574 9.08 2.74 3.27
C GLN A 574 10.34 3.27 2.59
N ALA A 575 10.73 4.53 2.85
CA ALA A 575 11.98 5.09 2.33
C ALA A 575 13.21 4.41 2.92
N ALA A 576 13.25 4.21 4.25
CA ALA A 576 14.34 3.50 4.91
C ALA A 576 14.43 2.04 4.45
N ARG A 577 13.28 1.36 4.30
CA ARG A 577 13.20 -0.02 3.78
C ARG A 577 13.75 -0.13 2.36
N ALA A 578 13.40 0.82 1.49
CA ALA A 578 13.93 0.87 0.13
C ALA A 578 15.46 1.06 0.11
N LEU A 579 15.99 1.96 0.96
CA LEU A 579 17.44 2.17 1.09
C LEU A 579 18.14 0.93 1.66
N ALA A 580 17.52 0.23 2.60
CA ALA A 580 18.04 -1.03 3.12
C ALA A 580 18.13 -2.11 2.03
N ASN A 581 17.08 -2.26 1.21
CA ASN A 581 17.05 -3.22 0.12
C ASN A 581 18.05 -2.86 -0.98
N LEU A 582 18.20 -1.58 -1.33
CA LEU A 582 19.24 -1.11 -2.26
C LEU A 582 20.66 -1.46 -1.78
N ALA A 583 20.89 -1.41 -0.47
CA ALA A 583 22.19 -1.73 0.13
C ALA A 583 22.45 -3.24 0.34
N ALA A 584 21.45 -4.11 0.16
CA ALA A 584 21.51 -5.53 0.52
C ALA A 584 22.24 -6.43 -0.50
N HIS A 585 22.51 -5.92 -1.71
CA HIS A 585 22.97 -6.71 -2.86
C HIS A 585 24.48 -7.00 -2.91
N GLY A 586 25.23 -6.71 -1.84
CA GLY A 586 26.68 -6.99 -1.76
C GLY A 586 27.47 -6.46 -2.96
N ASP A 587 28.36 -7.30 -3.51
CA ASP A 587 29.20 -6.96 -4.69
C ASP A 587 28.46 -7.13 -6.04
N SER A 588 27.19 -7.54 -6.04
CA SER A 588 26.41 -7.72 -7.28
C SER A 588 26.18 -6.40 -8.02
N ASN A 589 26.17 -5.27 -7.29
CA ASN A 589 26.07 -3.93 -7.85
C ASN A 589 26.73 -2.87 -6.95
N SER A 590 26.72 -1.61 -7.40
CA SER A 590 27.34 -0.49 -6.67
C SER A 590 26.35 0.31 -5.81
N ASN A 591 25.14 -0.20 -5.58
CA ASN A 591 24.08 0.55 -4.92
C ASN A 591 24.40 0.84 -3.44
N ASN A 592 25.04 -0.09 -2.74
CA ASN A 592 25.48 0.12 -1.35
C ASN A 592 26.41 1.36 -1.24
N ALA A 593 27.40 1.45 -2.13
CA ALA A 593 28.30 2.59 -2.21
C ALA A 593 27.57 3.88 -2.65
N ALA A 594 26.62 3.78 -3.59
CA ALA A 594 25.83 4.92 -4.05
C ALA A 594 24.96 5.52 -2.92
N VAL A 595 24.29 4.67 -2.13
CA VAL A 595 23.50 5.12 -0.97
C VAL A 595 24.38 5.77 0.08
N GLY A 596 25.54 5.18 0.41
CA GLY A 596 26.45 5.76 1.41
C GLY A 596 27.14 7.06 0.98
N GLN A 597 27.25 7.32 -0.33
CA GLN A 597 27.80 8.56 -0.88
C GLN A 597 26.75 9.65 -1.11
N GLU A 598 25.46 9.31 -1.06
CA GLU A 598 24.39 10.27 -1.23
C GLU A 598 24.35 11.26 -0.05
N ALA A 599 24.32 12.55 -0.38
CA ALA A 599 24.49 13.60 0.61
C ALA A 599 23.35 13.62 1.64
N GLY A 600 23.69 13.45 2.93
CA GLY A 600 22.72 13.44 4.01
C GLY A 600 22.02 12.11 4.23
N ALA A 601 22.36 11.05 3.48
CA ALA A 601 21.72 9.74 3.59
C ALA A 601 22.01 9.10 4.95
N LEU A 602 23.28 9.05 5.35
CA LEU A 602 23.70 8.42 6.60
C LEU A 602 23.19 9.21 7.81
N GLU A 603 23.24 10.54 7.77
CA GLU A 603 22.71 11.41 8.82
C GLU A 603 21.20 11.24 8.99
N ALA A 604 20.46 11.13 7.88
CA ALA A 604 19.02 10.88 7.92
C ALA A 604 18.72 9.51 8.55
N LEU A 605 19.39 8.43 8.12
CA LEU A 605 19.20 7.10 8.69
C LEU A 605 19.55 7.06 10.19
N VAL A 606 20.65 7.71 10.60
CA VAL A 606 21.05 7.83 12.01
C VAL A 606 20.04 8.67 12.82
N GLN A 607 19.37 9.65 12.22
CA GLN A 607 18.29 10.36 12.88
C GLN A 607 17.03 9.48 13.03
N LEU A 608 16.69 8.69 12.00
CA LEU A 608 15.50 7.83 11.99
C LEU A 608 15.56 6.69 13.01
N THR A 609 16.75 6.24 13.44
CA THR A 609 16.89 5.29 14.56
C THR A 609 16.37 5.84 15.90
N ARG A 610 16.15 7.17 15.99
CA ARG A 610 15.57 7.85 17.16
C ARG A 610 14.08 8.19 16.97
N SER A 611 13.44 7.72 15.89
CA SER A 611 12.02 7.93 15.63
C SER A 611 11.14 7.37 16.75
N PRO A 612 9.99 7.99 17.09
CA PRO A 612 9.03 7.38 18.02
C PRO A 612 8.39 6.09 17.46
N HIS A 613 8.41 5.89 16.14
CA HIS A 613 7.78 4.75 15.46
C HIS A 613 8.74 3.57 15.31
N GLU A 614 8.29 2.38 15.73
CA GLU A 614 9.13 1.17 15.74
C GLU A 614 9.56 0.71 14.35
N GLY A 615 8.64 0.66 13.39
CA GLY A 615 8.94 0.26 12.00
C GLY A 615 10.00 1.16 11.35
N VAL A 616 9.89 2.48 11.53
CA VAL A 616 10.91 3.43 11.06
C VAL A 616 12.28 3.14 11.66
N ARG A 617 12.37 2.87 12.97
CA ARG A 617 13.66 2.55 13.63
C ARG A 617 14.24 1.23 13.09
N GLN A 618 13.39 0.23 12.87
CA GLN A 618 13.80 -1.09 12.39
C GLN A 618 14.42 -1.00 11.00
N GLU A 619 13.73 -0.34 10.07
CA GLU A 619 14.20 -0.21 8.70
C GLU A 619 15.44 0.70 8.60
N ALA A 620 15.53 1.75 9.43
CA ALA A 620 16.72 2.58 9.51
C ALA A 620 17.95 1.82 10.03
N ALA A 621 17.78 1.02 11.11
CA ALA A 621 18.85 0.18 11.62
C ALA A 621 19.25 -0.91 10.60
N GLY A 622 18.28 -1.50 9.90
CA GLY A 622 18.52 -2.45 8.83
C GLY A 622 19.30 -1.85 7.66
N ALA A 623 18.99 -0.61 7.27
CA ALA A 623 19.75 0.09 6.25
C ALA A 623 21.20 0.34 6.68
N LEU A 624 21.42 0.82 7.91
CA LEU A 624 22.76 1.05 8.47
C LEU A 624 23.57 -0.25 8.57
N TRP A 625 22.92 -1.35 8.94
CA TRP A 625 23.55 -2.67 8.93
C TRP A 625 24.03 -3.04 7.53
N ASN A 626 23.15 -2.99 6.52
CA ASN A 626 23.53 -3.31 5.15
C ASN A 626 24.63 -2.38 4.61
N LEU A 627 24.58 -1.08 4.92
CA LEU A 627 25.60 -0.12 4.49
C LEU A 627 26.97 -0.36 5.14
N SER A 628 27.01 -0.94 6.34
CA SER A 628 28.27 -1.21 7.07
C SER A 628 29.17 -2.29 6.44
N PHE A 629 28.66 -3.01 5.42
CA PHE A 629 29.46 -3.96 4.64
C PHE A 629 30.51 -3.26 3.74
N ASP A 630 30.34 -1.97 3.38
CA ASP A 630 31.39 -1.15 2.77
C ASP A 630 32.20 -0.42 3.86
N ASP A 631 33.53 -0.54 3.79
CA ASP A 631 34.43 0.00 4.82
C ASP A 631 34.37 1.54 4.91
N ARG A 632 34.17 2.26 3.81
CA ARG A 632 34.05 3.74 3.81
C ARG A 632 32.73 4.16 4.43
N ASN A 633 31.66 3.44 4.09
CA ASN A 633 30.34 3.67 4.67
C ASN A 633 30.37 3.45 6.19
N ARG A 634 31.08 2.41 6.66
CA ARG A 634 31.24 2.14 8.10
C ARG A 634 31.84 3.33 8.88
N GLU A 635 32.91 3.92 8.36
CA GLU A 635 33.55 5.08 8.97
C GLU A 635 32.67 6.34 8.85
N ALA A 636 31.97 6.51 7.73
CA ALA A 636 31.04 7.63 7.54
C ALA A 636 29.81 7.54 8.47
N ILE A 637 29.27 6.33 8.71
CA ILE A 637 28.19 6.10 9.70
C ILE A 637 28.67 6.50 11.10
N ALA A 638 29.89 6.11 11.49
CA ALA A 638 30.46 6.50 12.77
C ALA A 638 30.65 8.02 12.88
N ALA A 639 31.17 8.67 11.83
CA ALA A 639 31.33 10.12 11.78
C ALA A 639 29.99 10.89 11.86
N ALA A 640 28.89 10.29 11.38
CA ALA A 640 27.54 10.83 11.49
C ALA A 640 26.89 10.60 12.88
N GLY A 641 27.61 10.02 13.85
CA GLY A 641 27.10 9.72 15.20
C GLY A 641 26.29 8.41 15.27
N GLY A 642 26.47 7.50 14.30
CA GLY A 642 25.73 6.25 14.22
C GLY A 642 26.02 5.28 15.38
N VAL A 643 27.25 5.27 15.91
CA VAL A 643 27.62 4.39 17.04
C VAL A 643 26.79 4.72 18.29
N GLU A 644 26.76 5.98 18.71
CA GLU A 644 25.97 6.45 19.86
C GLU A 644 24.47 6.16 19.64
N ALA A 645 23.96 6.44 18.43
CA ALA A 645 22.55 6.25 18.11
C ALA A 645 22.13 4.77 18.18
N LEU A 646 22.95 3.86 17.63
CA LEU A 646 22.66 2.43 17.62
C LEU A 646 22.85 1.77 19.00
N VAL A 647 23.81 2.24 19.79
CA VAL A 647 23.95 1.82 21.20
C VAL A 647 22.70 2.23 21.99
N THR A 648 22.23 3.47 21.83
CA THR A 648 21.00 3.96 22.44
C THR A 648 19.77 3.14 21.99
N LEU A 649 19.72 2.78 20.71
CA LEU A 649 18.66 1.93 20.17
C LEU A 649 18.68 0.54 20.82
N ALA A 650 19.85 -0.10 20.89
CA ALA A 650 20.01 -1.42 21.51
C ALA A 650 19.65 -1.40 23.01
N GLN A 651 19.93 -0.29 23.72
CA GLN A 651 19.53 -0.08 25.12
C GLN A 651 18.01 0.01 25.28
N SER A 652 17.33 0.71 24.37
CA SER A 652 15.90 1.00 24.49
C SER A 652 15.00 -0.08 23.87
N CYS A 653 15.51 -0.95 22.99
CA CYS A 653 14.71 -1.94 22.26
C CYS A 653 14.52 -3.29 22.97
N SER A 654 14.91 -3.45 24.24
CA SER A 654 14.81 -4.74 24.95
C SER A 654 13.39 -5.33 25.05
N ASN A 655 12.36 -4.49 24.96
CA ASN A 655 10.95 -4.89 24.94
C ASN A 655 10.28 -4.68 23.56
N ALA A 656 11.03 -4.32 22.53
CA ALA A 656 10.53 -4.13 21.17
C ALA A 656 10.41 -5.48 20.43
N SER A 657 9.93 -5.45 19.18
CA SER A 657 9.90 -6.64 18.33
C SER A 657 11.29 -7.27 18.14
N PRO A 658 11.36 -8.61 17.95
CA PRO A 658 12.60 -9.28 17.60
C PRO A 658 13.28 -8.69 16.35
N GLY A 659 12.49 -8.24 15.37
CA GLY A 659 13.01 -7.60 14.16
C GLY A 659 13.81 -6.33 14.48
N LEU A 660 13.29 -5.42 15.31
CA LEU A 660 14.05 -4.23 15.70
C LEU A 660 15.32 -4.60 16.49
N GLN A 661 15.22 -5.57 17.40
CA GLN A 661 16.36 -6.03 18.21
C GLN A 661 17.48 -6.60 17.33
N GLU A 662 17.13 -7.46 16.39
CA GLU A 662 18.04 -8.05 15.41
C GLU A 662 18.72 -6.97 14.58
N ARG A 663 17.96 -6.03 14.00
CA ARG A 663 18.53 -4.95 13.17
C ARG A 663 19.45 -4.03 13.97
N ALA A 664 19.13 -3.73 15.22
CA ALA A 664 19.98 -2.92 16.09
C ALA A 664 21.30 -3.64 16.43
N ALA A 665 21.24 -4.91 16.85
CA ALA A 665 22.42 -5.73 17.14
C ALA A 665 23.26 -5.97 15.88
N GLY A 666 22.61 -6.27 14.74
CA GLY A 666 23.24 -6.47 13.45
C GLY A 666 23.97 -5.23 12.94
N ALA A 667 23.39 -4.04 13.10
CA ALA A 667 24.07 -2.79 12.75
C ALA A 667 25.32 -2.56 13.61
N LEU A 668 25.25 -2.79 14.93
CA LEU A 668 26.42 -2.73 15.81
C LEU A 668 27.46 -3.80 15.45
N TRP A 669 27.01 -5.00 15.07
CA TRP A 669 27.89 -6.06 14.61
C TRP A 669 28.65 -5.63 13.35
N GLY A 670 27.97 -5.12 12.33
CA GLY A 670 28.59 -4.64 11.10
C GLY A 670 29.56 -3.46 11.31
N LEU A 671 29.24 -2.54 12.23
CA LEU A 671 30.15 -1.46 12.61
C LEU A 671 31.37 -1.95 13.40
N SER A 672 31.21 -2.97 14.26
CA SER A 672 32.28 -3.49 15.13
C SER A 672 33.42 -4.21 14.39
N VAL A 673 33.28 -4.45 13.09
CA VAL A 673 34.36 -4.99 12.24
C VAL A 673 35.53 -3.99 12.13
N SER A 674 35.26 -2.68 12.20
CA SER A 674 36.33 -1.66 12.32
C SER A 674 36.82 -1.60 13.77
N GLU A 675 38.14 -1.60 13.95
CA GLU A 675 38.76 -1.50 15.28
C GLU A 675 38.37 -0.21 16.00
N ALA A 676 38.36 0.93 15.28
CA ALA A 676 37.99 2.22 15.84
C ALA A 676 36.54 2.20 16.35
N ASN A 677 35.62 1.64 15.56
CA ASN A 677 34.22 1.54 15.94
C ASN A 677 33.98 0.51 17.04
N SER A 678 34.70 -0.61 17.05
CA SER A 678 34.67 -1.60 18.14
C SER A 678 35.01 -0.93 19.48
N ILE A 679 36.06 -0.10 19.50
CA ILE A 679 36.44 0.67 20.70
C ILE A 679 35.33 1.66 21.07
N ALA A 680 34.80 2.41 20.10
CA ALA A 680 33.75 3.40 20.33
C ALA A 680 32.46 2.77 20.89
N ILE A 681 31.98 1.65 20.32
CA ILE A 681 30.81 0.91 20.81
C ILE A 681 31.00 0.50 22.27
N GLY A 682 32.21 0.03 22.60
CA GLY A 682 32.60 -0.25 23.97
C GLY A 682 32.43 0.97 24.86
N GLN A 683 33.11 2.07 24.51
CA GLN A 683 33.14 3.34 25.26
C GLN A 683 31.75 3.93 25.51
N GLU A 684 30.86 3.87 24.52
CA GLU A 684 29.46 4.34 24.60
C GLU A 684 28.55 3.41 25.44
N GLY A 685 29.08 2.31 25.98
CA GLY A 685 28.30 1.39 26.82
C GLY A 685 27.43 0.41 26.03
N GLY A 686 27.85 0.04 24.82
CA GLY A 686 27.15 -0.93 23.97
C GLY A 686 27.24 -2.39 24.42
N VAL A 687 28.14 -2.73 25.35
CA VAL A 687 28.37 -4.12 25.78
C VAL A 687 27.16 -4.70 26.54
N ALA A 688 26.65 -4.01 27.56
CA ALA A 688 25.52 -4.48 28.37
C ALA A 688 24.24 -4.73 27.55
N PRO A 689 23.83 -3.82 26.63
CA PRO A 689 22.70 -4.06 25.73
C PRO A 689 22.90 -5.31 24.86
N LEU A 690 24.09 -5.49 24.29
CA LEU A 690 24.38 -6.66 23.47
C LEU A 690 24.36 -7.95 24.31
N ILE A 691 24.81 -7.93 25.56
CA ILE A 691 24.66 -9.07 26.48
C ILE A 691 23.18 -9.36 26.77
N ALA A 692 22.35 -8.34 26.92
CA ALA A 692 20.91 -8.52 27.12
C ALA A 692 20.25 -9.15 25.88
N LEU A 693 20.56 -8.66 24.68
CA LEU A 693 20.07 -9.21 23.41
C LEU A 693 20.57 -10.63 23.15
N ALA A 694 21.81 -10.94 23.55
CA ALA A 694 22.36 -12.30 23.51
C ALA A 694 21.63 -13.31 24.43
N ARG A 695 20.75 -12.84 25.33
CA ARG A 695 19.88 -13.68 26.16
C ARG A 695 18.46 -13.81 25.60
N SER A 696 18.19 -13.23 24.42
CA SER A 696 16.89 -13.35 23.76
C SER A 696 16.61 -14.80 23.35
N ASP A 697 15.34 -15.19 23.45
CA ASP A 697 14.86 -16.49 22.96
C ASP A 697 14.75 -16.51 21.42
N ALA A 698 14.79 -15.34 20.76
CA ALA A 698 14.78 -15.24 19.31
C ALA A 698 16.17 -15.54 18.72
N GLU A 699 16.22 -16.50 17.80
CA GLU A 699 17.46 -17.01 17.20
C GLU A 699 18.28 -15.92 16.51
N ASP A 700 17.66 -15.16 15.61
CA ASP A 700 18.33 -14.10 14.85
C ASP A 700 18.86 -12.97 15.74
N VAL A 701 18.13 -12.65 16.82
CA VAL A 701 18.53 -11.61 17.78
C VAL A 701 19.77 -12.02 18.55
N HIS A 702 19.79 -13.23 19.12
CA HIS A 702 20.94 -13.65 19.89
C HIS A 702 22.15 -13.99 19.01
N GLU A 703 21.94 -14.33 17.74
CA GLU A 703 23.01 -14.59 16.77
C GLU A 703 23.74 -13.28 16.43
N THR A 704 22.99 -12.25 16.01
CA THR A 704 23.56 -10.93 15.70
C THR A 704 24.25 -10.31 16.92
N ALA A 705 23.66 -10.45 18.11
CA ALA A 705 24.28 -10.00 19.36
C ALA A 705 25.57 -10.76 19.70
N ALA A 706 25.61 -12.08 19.51
CA ALA A 706 26.81 -12.89 19.69
C ALA A 706 27.92 -12.49 18.70
N GLY A 707 27.56 -12.18 17.45
CA GLY A 707 28.47 -11.68 16.43
C GLY A 707 29.11 -10.34 16.83
N ALA A 708 28.31 -9.39 17.30
CA ALA A 708 28.82 -8.13 17.83
C ALA A 708 29.76 -8.35 19.02
N LEU A 709 29.37 -9.18 20.01
CA LEU A 709 30.19 -9.49 21.18
C LEU A 709 31.51 -10.19 20.82
N TRP A 710 31.51 -11.03 19.78
CA TRP A 710 32.72 -11.65 19.26
C TRP A 710 33.72 -10.61 18.73
N ASN A 711 33.26 -9.68 17.89
CA ASN A 711 34.10 -8.60 17.38
C ASN A 711 34.60 -7.68 18.51
N LEU A 712 33.74 -7.35 19.47
CA LEU A 712 34.11 -6.52 20.62
C LEU A 712 35.14 -7.21 21.52
N ALA A 713 35.04 -8.52 21.74
CA ALA A 713 36.00 -9.30 22.52
C ALA A 713 37.43 -9.31 21.91
N PHE A 714 37.57 -8.88 20.66
CA PHE A 714 38.88 -8.68 20.06
C PHE A 714 39.70 -7.62 20.82
N ASN A 715 39.07 -6.51 21.22
CA ASN A 715 39.71 -5.44 21.99
C ASN A 715 39.81 -5.82 23.48
N HIS A 716 40.96 -5.56 24.11
CA HIS A 716 41.21 -5.91 25.51
C HIS A 716 40.27 -5.19 26.49
N SER A 717 40.02 -3.88 26.30
CA SER A 717 39.14 -3.12 27.19
C SER A 717 37.70 -3.59 27.07
N ASN A 718 37.24 -3.93 25.87
CA ASN A 718 35.90 -4.45 25.66
C ASN A 718 35.75 -5.86 26.23
N ALA A 719 36.76 -6.71 26.07
CA ALA A 719 36.77 -8.05 26.68
C ALA A 719 36.63 -7.97 28.21
N LEU A 720 37.29 -7.00 28.87
CA LEU A 720 37.10 -6.74 30.30
C LEU A 720 35.67 -6.30 30.63
N ARG A 721 35.09 -5.35 29.88
CA ARG A 721 33.69 -4.93 30.05
C ARG A 721 32.72 -6.10 29.91
N ILE A 722 32.93 -6.99 28.91
CA ILE A 722 32.10 -8.19 28.72
C ILE A 722 32.17 -9.10 29.96
N VAL A 723 33.33 -9.22 30.60
CA VAL A 723 33.45 -9.97 31.86
C VAL A 723 32.69 -9.27 33.00
N GLU A 724 32.95 -7.98 33.21
CA GLU A 724 32.41 -7.19 34.31
C GLU A 724 30.88 -7.08 34.26
N GLU A 725 30.31 -7.00 33.07
CA GLU A 725 28.87 -6.86 32.84
C GLU A 725 28.13 -8.22 32.76
N GLY A 726 28.82 -9.33 33.05
CA GLY A 726 28.20 -10.65 33.12
C GLY A 726 27.90 -11.27 31.75
N GLY A 727 28.74 -10.98 30.75
CA GLY A 727 28.68 -11.55 29.41
C GLY A 727 29.17 -13.00 29.34
N VAL A 728 30.12 -13.42 30.20
CA VAL A 728 30.64 -14.80 30.19
C VAL A 728 29.52 -15.84 30.42
N PRO A 729 28.65 -15.73 31.43
CA PRO A 729 27.52 -16.65 31.59
C PRO A 729 26.56 -16.67 30.39
N ALA A 730 26.32 -15.51 29.76
CA ALA A 730 25.43 -15.40 28.60
C ALA A 730 26.02 -16.12 27.38
N LEU A 731 27.30 -15.87 27.06
CA LEU A 731 28.01 -16.53 25.98
C LEU A 731 28.17 -18.04 26.23
N VAL A 732 28.41 -18.46 27.48
CA VAL A 732 28.45 -19.88 27.85
C VAL A 732 27.09 -20.55 27.63
N HIS A 733 26.01 -19.87 28.00
CA HIS A 733 24.66 -20.36 27.75
C HIS A 733 24.44 -20.53 26.25
N LEU A 734 24.65 -19.49 25.43
CA LEU A 734 24.52 -19.56 23.98
C LEU A 734 25.35 -20.68 23.37
N CYS A 735 26.65 -20.78 23.71
CA CYS A 735 27.56 -21.83 23.23
C CYS A 735 27.05 -23.26 23.50
N SER A 736 26.26 -23.44 24.57
CA SER A 736 25.81 -24.74 25.05
C SER A 736 24.42 -25.12 24.57
N SER A 737 23.48 -24.17 24.59
CA SER A 737 22.05 -24.43 24.47
C SER A 737 21.36 -23.73 23.30
N SER A 738 22.03 -22.82 22.57
CA SER A 738 21.43 -22.22 21.38
C SER A 738 21.17 -23.28 20.31
N VAL A 739 20.07 -23.12 19.58
CA VAL A 739 19.71 -23.92 18.41
C VAL A 739 20.52 -23.51 17.18
N SER A 740 20.93 -22.23 17.09
CA SER A 740 21.79 -21.72 16.01
C SER A 740 23.21 -22.23 16.20
N LYS A 741 23.70 -22.99 15.21
CA LYS A 741 25.13 -23.39 15.16
C LYS A 741 26.04 -22.19 15.06
N MET A 742 25.59 -21.13 14.39
CA MET A 742 26.33 -19.91 14.16
C MET A 742 26.46 -19.08 15.45
N ALA A 743 25.36 -18.90 16.20
CA ALA A 743 25.40 -18.25 17.51
C ALA A 743 26.33 -18.99 18.49
N ARG A 744 26.27 -20.34 18.49
CA ARG A 744 27.20 -21.17 19.30
C ARG A 744 28.65 -20.96 18.89
N PHE A 745 28.92 -20.91 17.58
CA PHE A 745 30.24 -20.67 17.04
C PHE A 745 30.77 -19.29 17.44
N MET A 746 30.02 -18.21 17.19
CA MET A 746 30.40 -16.85 17.57
C MET A 746 30.63 -16.73 19.08
N ALA A 747 29.76 -17.34 19.91
CA ALA A 747 29.93 -17.34 21.35
C ALA A 747 31.22 -18.07 21.80
N ALA A 748 31.54 -19.20 21.18
CA ALA A 748 32.79 -19.91 21.42
C ALA A 748 34.03 -19.08 21.02
N LEU A 749 33.97 -18.38 19.89
CA LEU A 749 35.05 -17.50 19.44
C LEU A 749 35.23 -16.29 20.37
N ALA A 750 34.14 -15.67 20.82
CA ALA A 750 34.16 -14.58 21.79
C ALA A 750 34.84 -15.03 23.09
N LEU A 751 34.39 -16.16 23.67
CA LEU A 751 34.98 -16.74 24.87
C LEU A 751 36.46 -17.12 24.68
N ALA A 752 36.83 -17.67 23.53
CA ALA A 752 38.22 -17.99 23.22
C ALA A 752 39.09 -16.73 23.18
N TYR A 753 38.61 -15.63 22.58
CA TYR A 753 39.30 -14.36 22.54
C TYR A 753 39.38 -13.64 23.89
N MET A 754 38.44 -13.88 24.80
CA MET A 754 38.52 -13.33 26.15
C MET A 754 39.60 -14.05 26.98
N PHE A 755 39.77 -15.36 26.80
CA PHE A 755 40.59 -16.19 27.68
C PHE A 755 41.90 -16.72 27.07
N ASP A 756 42.36 -16.13 25.96
CA ASP A 756 43.64 -16.44 25.27
C ASP A 756 44.89 -15.88 25.96
N GLU A 757 44.85 -15.74 27.30
CA GLU A 757 45.95 -15.27 28.16
C GLU A 757 46.22 -13.76 28.12
N ARG A 758 45.31 -12.95 27.56
CA ARG A 758 45.42 -11.47 27.54
C ARG A 758 44.75 -10.75 28.70
N ILE A 759 43.76 -11.36 29.34
CA ILE A 759 43.14 -10.78 30.52
C ILE A 759 43.91 -11.26 31.75
N ASP A 760 44.37 -10.31 32.58
CA ASP A 760 45.03 -10.61 33.84
C ASP A 760 44.14 -11.50 34.72
N LYS A 761 44.73 -12.35 35.57
CA LYS A 761 43.98 -13.25 36.46
C LYS A 761 42.98 -12.52 37.38
N PHE A 762 43.13 -11.21 37.52
CA PHE A 762 42.33 -10.32 38.35
C PHE A 762 41.84 -9.14 37.51
N ALA A 763 40.52 -8.95 37.40
CA ALA A 763 39.93 -7.75 36.82
C ALA A 763 39.62 -6.73 37.93
N PRO A 764 39.95 -5.43 37.76
CA PRO A 764 39.58 -4.37 38.70
C PRO A 764 38.11 -3.96 38.51
N MET A 765 37.30 -4.02 39.57
CA MET A 765 35.90 -3.54 39.54
C MET A 765 35.83 -2.01 39.38
N GLY A 766 34.96 -1.53 38.48
CA GLY A 766 34.62 -0.12 38.30
C GLY A 766 33.98 0.52 39.56
N THR A 767 34.26 1.80 39.76
CA THR A 767 33.96 2.60 40.96
C THR A 767 32.46 2.89 41.13
N SER A 768 31.80 2.21 42.06
CA SER A 768 30.72 2.80 42.85
C SER A 768 31.29 3.21 44.21
N SER A 769 30.87 4.39 44.67
CA SER A 769 31.34 5.04 45.89
C SER A 769 31.31 4.12 47.11
N GLU A 770 32.36 4.27 47.94
CA GLU A 770 32.62 3.64 49.25
C GLU A 770 33.40 2.31 49.27
N SER A 771 34.74 2.47 49.30
CA SER A 771 35.72 1.69 50.08
C SER A 771 35.57 0.16 50.11
N THR A 772 36.07 -0.53 49.08
CA THR A 772 37.03 -1.67 49.12
C THR A 772 37.18 -2.22 47.70
N SER A 773 38.39 -2.13 47.13
CA SER A 773 38.72 -2.67 45.81
C SER A 773 38.65 -4.21 45.82
N LYS A 774 37.48 -4.79 45.52
CA LYS A 774 37.31 -6.24 45.32
C LYS A 774 37.75 -6.61 43.90
N SER A 775 38.94 -7.19 43.76
CA SER A 775 39.37 -7.86 42.54
C SER A 775 38.65 -9.21 42.41
N VAL A 776 37.99 -9.48 41.28
CA VAL A 776 37.36 -10.79 41.01
C VAL A 776 38.37 -11.69 40.31
N SER A 777 38.54 -12.92 40.81
CA SER A 777 39.36 -13.95 40.15
C SER A 777 38.65 -14.45 38.89
N LEU A 778 39.35 -14.39 37.75
CA LEU A 778 38.83 -14.85 36.46
C LEU A 778 39.01 -16.36 36.22
N ASP A 779 39.57 -17.10 37.18
CA ASP A 779 39.83 -18.53 37.04
C ASP A 779 38.53 -19.36 36.93
N GLY A 780 37.48 -18.95 37.65
CA GLY A 780 36.15 -19.58 37.57
C GLY A 780 35.50 -19.39 36.20
N PRO A 781 35.29 -18.14 35.75
CA PRO A 781 34.79 -17.81 34.40
C PRO A 781 35.61 -18.47 33.29
N ARG A 782 36.95 -18.45 33.39
CA ARG A 782 37.85 -19.09 32.41
C ARG A 782 37.62 -20.59 32.31
N ARG A 783 37.53 -21.29 33.46
CA ARG A 783 37.30 -22.74 33.48
C ARG A 783 35.94 -23.10 32.86
N MET A 784 34.91 -22.32 33.18
CA MET A 784 33.58 -22.50 32.61
C MET A 784 33.61 -22.30 31.09
N ALA A 785 34.17 -21.18 30.62
CA ALA A 785 34.30 -20.88 29.20
C ALA A 785 35.01 -22.00 28.43
N LEU A 786 36.18 -22.44 28.91
CA LEU A 786 36.95 -23.52 28.26
C LEU A 786 36.16 -24.84 28.21
N LYS A 787 35.49 -25.23 29.30
CA LYS A 787 34.66 -26.44 29.33
C LYS A 787 33.57 -26.43 28.25
N HIS A 788 32.93 -25.28 28.04
CA HIS A 788 31.83 -25.16 27.09
C HIS A 788 32.31 -25.00 25.64
N ILE A 789 33.46 -24.35 25.42
CA ILE A 789 34.16 -24.36 24.11
C ILE A 789 34.50 -25.81 23.72
N GLU A 790 35.07 -26.59 24.65
CA GLU A 790 35.42 -27.99 24.41
C GLU A 790 34.18 -28.82 24.06
N ALA A 791 33.10 -28.70 24.85
CA ALA A 791 31.85 -29.38 24.57
C ALA A 791 31.27 -29.02 23.20
N PHE A 792 31.34 -27.75 22.78
CA PHE A 792 30.91 -27.30 21.46
C PHE A 792 31.76 -27.91 20.34
N ILE A 793 33.08 -27.89 20.44
CA ILE A 793 33.95 -28.49 19.40
C ILE A 793 33.68 -30.00 19.25
N LEU A 794 33.45 -30.68 20.37
CA LEU A 794 33.16 -32.10 20.39
C LEU A 794 31.83 -32.44 19.68
N THR A 795 30.88 -31.51 19.53
CA THR A 795 29.67 -31.77 18.74
C THR A 795 29.94 -31.96 17.25
N PHE A 796 31.10 -31.51 16.75
CA PHE A 796 31.54 -31.69 15.36
C PHE A 796 32.57 -32.83 15.20
N SER A 797 32.86 -33.54 16.29
CA SER A 797 33.93 -34.54 16.37
C SER A 797 33.36 -35.95 16.31
N ASP A 798 32.88 -36.37 15.13
CA ASP A 798 32.34 -37.71 14.94
C ASP A 798 33.45 -38.78 15.12
N PRO A 799 33.29 -39.73 16.06
CA PRO A 799 34.35 -40.69 16.37
C PRO A 799 34.81 -41.54 15.19
N GLN A 800 33.90 -41.93 14.29
CA GLN A 800 34.23 -42.78 13.14
C GLN A 800 34.99 -42.00 12.07
N ALA A 801 34.52 -40.80 11.72
CA ALA A 801 35.17 -39.94 10.74
C ALA A 801 36.56 -39.48 11.24
N PHE A 802 36.69 -39.15 12.53
CA PHE A 802 37.96 -38.73 13.09
C PHE A 802 38.95 -39.90 13.23
N ALA A 803 38.50 -41.10 13.56
CA ALA A 803 39.35 -42.29 13.54
C ALA A 803 39.86 -42.60 12.12
N ALA A 804 39.00 -42.52 11.11
CA ALA A 804 39.39 -42.70 9.71
C ALA A 804 40.39 -41.63 9.24
N ALA A 805 40.16 -40.37 9.59
CA ALA A 805 41.05 -39.26 9.29
C ALA A 805 42.38 -39.32 10.07
N ALA A 806 42.41 -39.93 11.26
CA ALA A 806 43.64 -40.15 12.02
C ALA A 806 44.47 -41.32 11.45
N ALA A 807 43.83 -42.39 10.99
CA ALA A 807 44.49 -43.58 10.45
C ALA A 807 45.01 -43.40 9.01
N SER A 808 44.45 -42.45 8.24
CA SER A 808 44.78 -42.23 6.84
C SER A 808 44.99 -40.74 6.51
N SER A 809 45.91 -40.46 5.59
CA SER A 809 46.05 -39.13 4.96
C SER A 809 45.28 -39.01 3.65
N ALA A 810 44.40 -39.97 3.36
CA ALA A 810 43.59 -39.94 2.14
C ALA A 810 42.67 -38.70 2.11
N PRO A 811 42.59 -38.00 0.96
CA PRO A 811 41.73 -36.83 0.78
C PRO A 811 40.25 -37.07 1.14
N ALA A 812 39.75 -38.29 0.94
CA ALA A 812 38.36 -38.65 1.22
C ALA A 812 38.01 -38.60 2.72
N ALA A 813 38.91 -39.05 3.60
CA ALA A 813 38.66 -39.08 5.05
C ALA A 813 38.59 -37.66 5.66
N LEU A 814 39.47 -36.76 5.21
CA LEU A 814 39.43 -35.35 5.62
C LEU A 814 38.22 -34.59 5.06
N ALA A 815 37.76 -34.95 3.85
CA ALA A 815 36.56 -34.37 3.27
C ALA A 815 35.30 -34.74 4.05
N GLN A 816 35.20 -36.00 4.52
CA GLN A 816 34.07 -36.45 5.37
C GLN A 816 34.00 -35.67 6.69
N VAL A 817 35.16 -35.40 7.32
CA VAL A 817 35.21 -34.54 8.52
C VAL A 817 34.82 -33.10 8.18
N THR A 818 35.32 -32.54 7.07
CA THR A 818 35.01 -31.17 6.64
C THR A 818 33.51 -30.97 6.44
N GLU A 819 32.84 -31.93 5.78
CA GLU A 819 31.41 -31.83 5.51
C GLU A 819 30.55 -31.89 6.77
N ARG A 820 30.93 -32.74 7.73
CA ARG A 820 30.23 -32.84 9.02
C ARG A 820 30.53 -31.67 9.96
N ALA A 821 31.72 -31.09 9.84
CA ALA A 821 32.16 -29.95 10.63
C ALA A 821 31.62 -28.60 10.09
N ARG A 822 31.13 -28.55 8.84
CA ARG A 822 30.74 -27.33 8.16
C ARG A 822 29.60 -26.62 8.89
N ILE A 823 29.81 -25.34 9.19
CA ILE A 823 28.77 -24.38 9.53
C ILE A 823 28.56 -23.56 8.26
N GLN A 824 27.37 -23.67 7.65
CA GLN A 824 27.12 -23.16 6.31
C GLN A 824 27.25 -21.62 6.28
N GLU A 825 26.76 -20.97 7.33
CA GLU A 825 26.69 -19.54 7.52
C GLU A 825 28.08 -18.91 7.80
N ALA A 826 29.01 -19.69 8.37
CA ALA A 826 30.35 -19.23 8.71
C ALA A 826 31.18 -18.77 7.48
N GLY A 827 30.81 -19.24 6.29
CA GLY A 827 31.42 -18.79 5.02
C GLY A 827 31.11 -17.34 4.65
N HIS A 828 30.09 -16.72 5.28
CA HIS A 828 29.72 -15.32 5.08
C HIS A 828 30.47 -14.35 6.00
N LEU A 829 31.12 -14.86 7.05
CA LEU A 829 31.95 -14.05 7.93
C LEU A 829 33.17 -13.55 7.17
N ARG A 830 33.55 -12.30 7.39
CA ARG A 830 34.79 -11.72 6.87
C ARG A 830 35.68 -11.30 8.04
N CYS A 831 36.84 -11.91 8.13
CA CYS A 831 37.84 -11.59 9.16
C CYS A 831 38.92 -10.67 8.59
N SER A 832 39.39 -9.73 9.40
CA SER A 832 40.60 -8.95 9.20
C SER A 832 41.87 -9.80 9.34
N GLY A 833 42.99 -9.28 8.83
CA GLY A 833 44.30 -9.91 9.01
C GLY A 833 44.71 -10.05 10.48
N ALA A 834 44.28 -9.12 11.34
CA ALA A 834 44.56 -9.16 12.78
C ALA A 834 43.82 -10.32 13.47
N GLU A 835 42.54 -10.55 13.11
CA GLU A 835 41.75 -11.68 13.61
C GLU A 835 42.31 -13.02 13.15
N ILE A 836 42.60 -13.16 11.86
CA ILE A 836 43.23 -14.36 11.32
C ILE A 836 44.59 -14.62 12.00
N GLY A 837 45.44 -13.59 12.09
CA GLY A 837 46.75 -13.69 12.74
C GLY A 837 46.64 -14.13 14.21
N ARG A 838 45.55 -13.75 14.88
CA ARG A 838 45.32 -14.12 16.28
C ARG A 838 44.89 -15.57 16.45
N PHE A 839 44.00 -16.09 15.61
CA PHE A 839 43.73 -17.54 15.60
C PHE A 839 45.00 -18.33 15.29
N VAL A 840 45.83 -17.85 14.36
CA VAL A 840 47.14 -18.47 14.06
C VAL A 840 48.07 -18.46 15.29
N SER A 841 48.10 -17.38 16.06
CA SER A 841 48.84 -17.32 17.33
C SER A 841 48.28 -18.30 18.37
N MET A 842 46.94 -18.39 18.47
CA MET A 842 46.22 -19.25 19.42
C MET A 842 46.49 -20.75 19.20
N LEU A 843 46.87 -21.17 17.99
CA LEU A 843 47.36 -22.54 17.73
C LEU A 843 48.63 -22.90 18.55
N ARG A 844 49.34 -21.92 19.10
CA ARG A 844 50.51 -22.13 19.98
C ARG A 844 50.17 -22.05 21.48
N ASN A 845 48.91 -21.77 21.83
CA ASN A 845 48.49 -21.55 23.21
C ASN A 845 48.72 -22.79 24.10
N SER A 846 48.95 -22.58 25.41
CA SER A 846 49.16 -23.68 26.36
C SER A 846 47.92 -24.59 26.48
N SER A 847 46.72 -24.04 26.35
CA SER A 847 45.43 -24.74 26.39
C SER A 847 45.17 -25.55 25.11
N SER A 848 44.97 -26.86 25.27
CA SER A 848 44.55 -27.77 24.20
C SER A 848 43.20 -27.38 23.60
N ILE A 849 42.29 -26.87 24.43
CA ILE A 849 40.94 -26.45 24.04
C ILE A 849 41.01 -25.24 23.11
N LEU A 850 41.81 -24.23 23.45
CA LEU A 850 41.97 -23.04 22.61
C LEU A 850 42.67 -23.37 21.29
N LYS A 851 43.64 -24.30 21.29
CA LYS A 851 44.23 -24.82 20.05
C LYS A 851 43.19 -25.48 19.13
N ALA A 852 42.33 -26.32 19.69
CA ALA A 852 41.26 -26.98 18.95
C ALA A 852 40.25 -25.95 18.41
N CYS A 853 39.87 -24.96 19.22
CA CYS A 853 38.96 -23.88 18.84
C CYS A 853 39.54 -23.07 17.67
N ALA A 854 40.80 -22.65 17.77
CA ALA A 854 41.48 -21.90 16.71
C ALA A 854 41.58 -22.70 15.41
N ALA A 855 41.94 -23.99 15.49
CA ALA A 855 42.01 -24.85 14.31
C ALA A 855 40.62 -25.04 13.67
N PHE A 856 39.57 -25.19 14.47
CA PHE A 856 38.19 -25.30 14.01
C PHE A 856 37.72 -23.98 13.35
N ALA A 857 38.01 -22.83 13.94
CA ALA A 857 37.66 -21.53 13.37
C ALA A 857 38.31 -21.31 12.00
N LEU A 858 39.63 -21.52 11.92
CA LEU A 858 40.38 -21.41 10.66
C LEU A 858 39.89 -22.42 9.60
N LEU A 859 39.42 -23.60 10.03
CA LEU A 859 38.76 -24.54 9.14
C LEU A 859 37.52 -23.91 8.52
N GLN A 860 36.59 -23.41 9.33
CA GLN A 860 35.35 -22.78 8.83
C GLN A 860 35.64 -21.67 7.81
N PHE A 861 36.62 -20.82 8.11
CA PHE A 861 36.99 -19.68 7.26
C PHE A 861 37.66 -20.05 5.94
N THR A 862 38.08 -21.30 5.75
CA THR A 862 38.78 -21.73 4.52
C THR A 862 38.12 -22.87 3.77
N ILE A 863 36.97 -23.35 4.22
CA ILE A 863 36.24 -24.40 3.51
C ILE A 863 36.01 -23.94 2.05
N PRO A 864 36.39 -24.76 1.06
CA PRO A 864 36.12 -24.46 -0.35
C PRO A 864 34.63 -24.19 -0.60
N GLY A 865 34.36 -23.18 -1.43
CA GLY A 865 33.01 -22.67 -1.70
C GLY A 865 32.47 -21.62 -0.72
N GLY A 866 33.21 -21.26 0.34
CA GLY A 866 32.87 -20.12 1.19
C GLY A 866 33.13 -18.77 0.51
N ARG A 867 32.23 -17.78 0.70
CA ARG A 867 32.28 -16.45 0.04
C ARG A 867 33.63 -15.75 0.22
N HIS A 868 34.21 -15.81 1.42
CA HIS A 868 35.48 -15.15 1.73
C HIS A 868 36.66 -16.13 1.92
N ALA A 869 36.52 -17.39 1.48
CA ALA A 869 37.52 -18.43 1.75
C ALA A 869 38.91 -18.10 1.14
N VAL A 870 38.94 -17.58 -0.08
CA VAL A 870 40.18 -17.16 -0.77
C VAL A 870 40.84 -15.98 -0.05
N HIS A 871 40.04 -15.00 0.39
CA HIS A 871 40.52 -13.86 1.16
C HIS A 871 41.19 -14.31 2.46
N HIS A 872 40.53 -15.16 3.24
CA HIS A 872 41.10 -15.69 4.48
C HIS A 872 42.32 -16.58 4.26
N ALA A 873 42.34 -17.36 3.18
CA ALA A 873 43.50 -18.15 2.79
C ALA A 873 44.72 -17.27 2.52
N SER A 874 44.53 -16.16 1.80
CA SER A 874 45.58 -15.15 1.56
C SER A 874 46.07 -14.51 2.87
N LEU A 875 45.15 -14.06 3.74
CA LEU A 875 45.50 -13.51 5.06
C LEU A 875 46.30 -14.52 5.92
N MET A 876 45.91 -15.79 5.90
CA MET A 876 46.63 -16.85 6.62
C MET A 876 48.03 -17.10 6.07
N GLN A 877 48.21 -17.03 4.76
CA GLN A 877 49.54 -17.12 4.15
C GLN A 877 50.42 -15.95 4.59
N GLY A 878 49.89 -14.73 4.55
CA GLY A 878 50.58 -13.53 5.04
C GLY A 878 50.94 -13.61 6.52
N ALA A 879 50.09 -14.24 7.34
CA ALA A 879 50.34 -14.48 8.77
C ALA A 879 51.32 -15.66 9.05
N GLY A 880 51.83 -16.35 8.02
CA GLY A 880 52.71 -17.50 8.19
C GLY A 880 52.04 -18.73 8.82
N ALA A 881 50.72 -18.87 8.62
CA ALA A 881 49.89 -19.90 9.26
C ALA A 881 50.36 -21.33 8.94
N ALA A 882 50.82 -21.60 7.72
CA ALA A 882 51.20 -22.94 7.25
C ALA A 882 52.26 -23.62 8.15
N ARG A 883 53.23 -22.85 8.67
CA ARG A 883 54.23 -23.40 9.61
C ARG A 883 53.59 -23.81 10.93
N VAL A 884 52.72 -22.95 11.47
CA VAL A 884 52.07 -23.17 12.76
C VAL A 884 51.08 -24.32 12.68
N LEU A 885 50.31 -24.40 11.60
CA LEU A 885 49.37 -25.48 11.33
C LEU A 885 50.08 -26.83 11.17
N ARG A 886 51.24 -26.88 10.49
CA ARG A 886 52.04 -28.12 10.42
C ARG A 886 52.52 -28.57 11.80
N SER A 887 52.98 -27.64 12.63
CA SER A 887 53.35 -27.94 14.01
C SER A 887 52.16 -28.41 14.86
N ALA A 888 50.98 -27.78 14.69
CA ALA A 888 49.75 -28.18 15.38
C ALA A 888 49.27 -29.58 14.94
N ALA A 889 49.33 -29.89 13.64
CA ALA A 889 48.99 -31.19 13.08
C ALA A 889 49.90 -32.33 13.57
N ALA A 890 51.19 -32.05 13.77
CA ALA A 890 52.21 -33.02 14.19
C ALA A 890 52.40 -33.11 15.72
N ALA A 891 51.78 -32.23 16.50
CA ALA A 891 51.97 -32.19 17.95
C ALA A 891 51.45 -33.48 18.62
N ALA A 892 52.35 -34.18 19.33
CA ALA A 892 52.01 -35.43 20.03
C ALA A 892 51.03 -35.21 21.19
N THR A 893 51.06 -34.03 21.81
CA THR A 893 50.25 -33.65 22.98
C THR A 893 49.00 -32.85 22.62
N ALA A 894 48.75 -32.57 21.33
CA ALA A 894 47.55 -31.87 20.90
C ALA A 894 46.35 -32.83 20.81
N PRO A 895 45.13 -32.35 21.10
CA PRO A 895 43.92 -33.15 20.97
C PRO A 895 43.70 -33.54 19.49
N ILE A 896 43.04 -34.68 19.27
CA ILE A 896 42.86 -35.26 17.93
C ILE A 896 42.13 -34.29 16.99
N GLU A 897 41.22 -33.49 17.55
CA GLU A 897 40.45 -32.46 16.86
C GLU A 897 41.34 -31.37 16.29
N ALA A 898 42.21 -30.78 17.13
CA ALA A 898 43.14 -29.75 16.70
C ALA A 898 44.06 -30.25 15.58
N LYS A 899 44.51 -31.51 15.66
CA LYS A 899 45.39 -32.12 14.65
C LYS A 899 44.69 -32.32 13.32
N ILE A 900 43.47 -32.87 13.34
CA ILE A 900 42.70 -33.14 12.12
C ILE A 900 42.23 -31.84 11.47
N PHE A 901 41.71 -30.88 12.25
CA PHE A 901 41.31 -29.58 11.72
C PHE A 901 42.50 -28.83 11.10
N ALA A 902 43.68 -28.83 11.76
CA ALA A 902 44.87 -28.21 11.18
C ALA A 902 45.30 -28.84 9.84
N ARG A 903 45.15 -30.17 9.67
CA ARG A 903 45.40 -30.86 8.40
C ARG A 903 44.40 -30.45 7.31
N ILE A 904 43.13 -30.28 7.67
CA ILE A 904 42.10 -29.79 6.75
C ILE A 904 42.42 -28.36 6.30
N VAL A 905 42.76 -27.46 7.24
CA VAL A 905 43.13 -26.07 6.90
C VAL A 905 44.34 -26.02 5.97
N LEU A 906 45.38 -26.82 6.21
CA LEU A 906 46.54 -26.91 5.31
C LEU A 906 46.13 -27.31 3.89
N ARG A 907 45.25 -28.31 3.76
CA ARG A 907 44.73 -28.75 2.47
C ARG A 907 43.87 -27.68 1.80
N ASN A 908 43.06 -26.96 2.57
CA ASN A 908 42.27 -25.84 2.05
C ASN A 908 43.20 -24.74 1.51
N LEU A 909 44.27 -24.41 2.23
CA LEU A 909 45.28 -23.45 1.79
C LEU A 909 45.97 -23.90 0.50
N GLU A 910 46.28 -25.20 0.34
CA GLU A 910 46.83 -25.77 -0.90
C GLU A 910 45.82 -25.69 -2.04
N HIS A 911 44.55 -25.99 -1.78
CA HIS A 911 43.47 -25.88 -2.78
C HIS A 911 43.36 -24.46 -3.35
N HIS A 912 43.35 -23.45 -2.48
CA HIS A 912 43.30 -22.02 -2.86
C HIS A 912 44.61 -21.47 -3.43
N GLN A 913 45.70 -22.26 -3.48
CA GLN A 913 46.96 -21.90 -4.16
C GLN A 913 46.98 -22.32 -5.64
N VAL A 914 46.15 -23.28 -6.04
CA VAL A 914 46.16 -23.86 -7.39
C VAL A 914 45.21 -23.12 -8.35
N GLU A 915 44.20 -22.41 -7.83
CA GLU A 915 43.33 -21.54 -8.63
C GLU A 915 44.01 -20.17 -8.83
N PRO A 916 44.37 -19.77 -10.07
CA PRO A 916 44.88 -18.43 -10.30
C PRO A 916 43.76 -17.42 -10.10
N CYS A 917 44.10 -16.32 -9.44
CA CYS A 917 43.28 -15.11 -9.35
C CYS A 917 42.97 -14.62 -10.78
N ILE A 918 41.72 -14.76 -11.22
CA ILE A 918 41.19 -14.15 -12.45
C ILE A 918 40.35 -12.95 -12.06
#